data_AF-Q6F977-F1
#
_entry.id   AF-Q6F977-F1
#
_cell.length_a   1.000
_cell.length_b   1.000
_cell.length_c   1.000
_cell.angle_alpha   90.00
_cell.angle_beta   90.00
_cell.angle_gamma   90.00
#
_symmetry.space_group_name_H-M   'P 1'
#
loop_
_entity.id
_entity.type
_entity.pdbx_description
1 polymer ?
#
loop_
_entity_poly.entity_id
_entity_poly.type
_entity_poly.pdbx_seq_one_letter_code
_entity_poly.pdbx_strand_id
1 'polypeptide(L)'
;MQNYKKGLLIAMVLSAMSLMAAEDKTIYVNTFDDIDDNNSSKCSLRLALKTAAANKAYGGCNVGNTIPSSADTIQLEAGTYNLNSELVPTSEVVINGKEPSDYNQKDAITNQYPALTTLQTKISGQGKVRLFNTTDAKTGLTLNNIELIQGKSNDRGGALYLGGTTTLNRVNVLNSSAASGGAIYLENGTNILNISNSLIQGNTASSGAVLDMACRDALSFNTRTINFNQNSIVENGSNTNNTVLVFCGAPTATLTANTIAKNTANTGSGSILKFNNDQTTNSLAQTSSLTLDSNTIVENTAYSTFLYDQIGTKKLILNALFGNTGKSCRFASGDVAQQTSTGLSLSYNALMLSGAKDGQCDVSNEVLKTEHNTVDVSNISFSNLLEYVAASANTNFLPVYFPKNNQTLTDLVNVGTSVCNGQSDQRGIKRITDGTLLLNPTENNSCDIGSIELVKLTAADVNALVNTSLVNLFTNSNNSGYENQRDYYKSLIDDSATDSKLLPAYNEQYQKYNDLVINTKANLKYRAIYVDPFTNSIADEDSNHKILPLNTDNYKVSVERYGIGTLSSSGSSATVTKLRDDENLLCEWNPTLKRVIISRKDDQITQSEEYNICKYTLTSKVNQSSTSSGLLFAQFKNIAPIATNDEYTIQYGSDQKLTVNLLANDSDDGDGPTSTLVNNPNKPKFYRNFEDVELPIRLTNVPSGITVTADRSGTCPGDDIANICYGGNLYIQVKNNFNPFNYQFSYVIYDAEGLKSNEATVKLINTATTTNDSRGGGGSFGILSLIGLMGLVGYRRFKR
;
A
#
# COMPACT_ATOMS: atom_id res chain seq x y z
N MET A 1 13.03 2.11 4.33
CA MET A 1 12.08 2.45 5.43
C MET A 1 10.69 2.91 4.96
N GLN A 2 10.28 2.70 3.70
CA GLN A 2 8.92 3.06 3.24
C GLN A 2 7.88 1.93 3.39
N ASN A 3 8.29 0.68 3.62
CA ASN A 3 7.37 -0.48 3.63
C ASN A 3 6.98 -1.02 5.02
N TYR A 4 7.66 -0.59 6.10
CA TYR A 4 7.24 -0.89 7.49
C TYR A 4 5.93 -0.19 7.90
N LYS A 5 5.45 0.76 7.07
CA LYS A 5 4.15 1.41 7.24
C LYS A 5 2.98 0.53 6.81
N LYS A 6 3.18 -0.55 6.04
CA LYS A 6 2.07 -1.40 5.56
C LYS A 6 1.49 -2.29 6.67
N GLY A 7 2.33 -2.88 7.52
CA GLY A 7 1.85 -3.70 8.66
C GLY A 7 1.17 -2.87 9.77
N LEU A 8 1.66 -1.65 10.01
CA LEU A 8 1.07 -0.71 10.97
C LEU A 8 -0.21 -0.03 10.43
N LEU A 9 -0.35 0.15 9.12
CA LEU A 9 -1.60 0.65 8.53
C LEU A 9 -2.74 -0.36 8.68
N ILE A 10 -2.48 -1.66 8.53
CA ILE A 10 -3.51 -2.71 8.64
C ILE A 10 -4.05 -2.79 10.07
N ALA A 11 -3.18 -2.64 11.08
CA ALA A 11 -3.60 -2.56 12.48
C ALA A 11 -4.44 -1.30 12.76
N MET A 12 -4.07 -0.12 12.22
CA MET A 12 -4.83 1.12 12.43
C MET A 12 -6.14 1.20 11.66
N VAL A 13 -6.24 0.58 10.47
CA VAL A 13 -7.46 0.57 9.66
C VAL A 13 -8.48 -0.42 10.23
N LEU A 14 -8.03 -1.55 10.81
CA LEU A 14 -8.92 -2.52 11.44
C LEU A 14 -9.28 -2.17 12.90
N SER A 15 -8.42 -1.45 13.63
CA SER A 15 -8.71 -1.01 15.01
C SER A 15 -9.53 0.29 15.10
N ALA A 16 -9.80 0.96 13.98
CA ALA A 16 -10.61 2.19 13.97
C ALA A 16 -12.13 1.91 13.96
N MET A 17 -12.56 0.65 13.92
CA MET A 17 -13.99 0.27 13.89
C MET A 17 -14.55 -0.18 15.24
N SER A 18 -14.01 0.31 16.37
CA SER A 18 -14.74 0.26 17.63
C SER A 18 -14.31 1.38 18.57
N LEU A 19 -15.33 2.08 19.10
CA LEU A 19 -15.28 3.12 20.14
C LEU A 19 -15.08 4.56 19.67
N MET A 20 -15.93 5.00 18.75
CA MET A 20 -16.76 6.18 19.00
C MET A 20 -18.16 5.85 18.52
N ALA A 21 -19.18 6.05 19.36
CA ALA A 21 -20.50 6.34 18.83
C ALA A 21 -20.43 7.74 18.20
N ALA A 22 -19.75 7.86 17.05
CA ALA A 22 -20.19 8.82 16.07
C ALA A 22 -21.62 8.40 15.74
N GLU A 23 -22.58 9.31 15.86
CA GLU A 23 -23.91 9.05 15.31
C GLU A 23 -23.70 8.58 13.87
N ASP A 24 -24.12 7.36 13.56
CA ASP A 24 -23.99 6.83 12.22
C ASP A 24 -24.89 7.68 11.31
N LYS A 25 -24.25 8.52 10.50
CA LYS A 25 -24.90 9.45 9.57
C LYS A 25 -25.10 8.81 8.19
N THR A 26 -24.92 7.49 8.08
CA THR A 26 -25.15 6.75 6.84
C THR A 26 -26.64 6.54 6.64
N ILE A 27 -27.14 6.82 5.43
CA ILE A 27 -28.51 6.51 5.04
C ILE A 27 -28.54 5.07 4.53
N TYR A 28 -29.19 4.17 5.28
CA TYR A 28 -29.27 2.75 4.91
C TYR A 28 -30.53 2.48 4.08
N VAL A 29 -30.33 2.01 2.85
CA VAL A 29 -31.42 1.57 1.99
C VAL A 29 -31.82 0.15 2.39
N ASN A 30 -33.08 -0.04 2.77
CA ASN A 30 -33.58 -1.30 3.33
C ASN A 30 -34.62 -2.01 2.44
N THR A 31 -34.87 -1.50 1.23
CA THR A 31 -35.72 -2.15 0.24
C THR A 31 -35.16 -2.03 -1.18
N PHE A 32 -35.38 -3.06 -1.99
CA PHE A 32 -35.06 -3.06 -3.42
C PHE A 32 -36.15 -2.41 -4.28
N ASP A 33 -37.33 -2.17 -3.70
CA ASP A 33 -38.46 -1.52 -4.35
C ASP A 33 -38.12 -0.06 -4.68
N ASP A 34 -38.37 0.39 -5.91
CA ASP A 34 -38.29 1.81 -6.27
C ASP A 34 -39.56 2.55 -5.86
N ILE A 35 -39.57 3.01 -4.60
CA ILE A 35 -40.69 3.70 -3.95
C ILE A 35 -40.48 5.22 -4.03
N ASP A 36 -41.54 5.96 -4.34
CA ASP A 36 -41.57 7.44 -4.29
C ASP A 36 -42.72 8.01 -3.43
N ASP A 37 -42.97 7.40 -2.27
CA ASP A 37 -43.98 7.81 -1.30
C ASP A 37 -43.32 8.19 0.03
N ASN A 38 -43.52 9.44 0.48
CA ASN A 38 -42.94 9.95 1.72
C ASN A 38 -43.54 9.32 2.99
N ASN A 39 -44.67 8.61 2.87
CA ASN A 39 -45.29 7.86 3.97
C ASN A 39 -44.82 6.41 4.05
N SER A 40 -43.96 5.96 3.14
CA SER A 40 -43.36 4.63 3.18
C SER A 40 -42.60 4.43 4.49
N SER A 41 -42.76 3.26 5.11
CA SER A 41 -41.90 2.81 6.21
C SER A 41 -40.59 2.20 5.73
N LYS A 42 -40.47 1.93 4.43
CA LYS A 42 -39.27 1.41 3.78
C LYS A 42 -38.47 2.54 3.13
N CYS A 43 -37.16 2.52 3.32
CA CYS A 43 -36.21 3.42 2.67
C CYS A 43 -35.74 2.82 1.34
N SER A 44 -36.26 3.34 0.22
CA SER A 44 -35.77 3.02 -1.13
C SER A 44 -34.55 3.88 -1.49
N LEU A 45 -33.81 3.50 -2.53
CA LEU A 45 -32.70 4.32 -3.06
C LEU A 45 -33.18 5.74 -3.45
N ARG A 46 -34.35 5.86 -4.07
CA ARG A 46 -34.93 7.15 -4.44
C ARG A 46 -35.25 8.01 -3.21
N LEU A 47 -35.87 7.42 -2.19
CA LEU A 47 -36.16 8.11 -0.93
C LEU A 47 -34.88 8.50 -0.20
N ALA A 48 -33.83 7.68 -0.27
CA ALA A 48 -32.52 8.01 0.30
C ALA A 48 -31.90 9.25 -0.36
N LEU A 49 -31.98 9.38 -1.69
CA LEU A 49 -31.53 10.59 -2.39
C LEU A 49 -32.34 11.84 -1.99
N LYS A 50 -33.67 11.70 -1.83
CA LYS A 50 -34.52 12.79 -1.34
C LYS A 50 -34.19 13.16 0.11
N THR A 51 -33.88 12.18 0.94
CA THR A 51 -33.46 12.36 2.33
C THR A 51 -32.15 13.13 2.42
N ALA A 52 -31.16 12.77 1.61
CA ALA A 52 -29.88 13.46 1.49
C ALA A 52 -30.09 14.94 1.11
N ALA A 53 -30.86 15.20 0.05
CA ALA A 53 -31.16 16.56 -0.38
C ALA A 53 -31.89 17.39 0.69
N ALA A 54 -32.81 16.77 1.44
CA ALA A 54 -33.64 17.45 2.42
C ALA A 54 -32.93 17.66 3.78
N ASN A 55 -31.80 16.98 4.04
CA ASN A 55 -31.10 16.99 5.33
C ASN A 55 -32.02 16.66 6.53
N LYS A 56 -33.04 15.82 6.30
CA LYS A 56 -34.00 15.36 7.31
C LYS A 56 -34.57 14.00 6.91
N ALA A 57 -35.03 13.23 7.89
CA ALA A 57 -35.68 11.94 7.64
C ALA A 57 -36.85 12.08 6.64
N TYR A 58 -36.92 11.16 5.67
CA TYR A 58 -37.90 11.19 4.59
C TYR A 58 -38.19 9.75 4.12
N GLY A 59 -39.46 9.32 4.13
CA GLY A 59 -39.89 8.03 3.58
C GLY A 59 -39.11 6.81 4.11
N GLY A 60 -39.23 6.51 5.40
CA GLY A 60 -38.58 5.35 6.02
C GLY A 60 -37.05 5.44 6.15
N CYS A 61 -36.41 6.44 5.54
CA CYS A 61 -34.97 6.69 5.63
C CYS A 61 -34.62 7.53 6.86
N ASN A 62 -33.53 7.16 7.54
CA ASN A 62 -32.93 7.96 8.61
C ASN A 62 -32.25 9.22 8.04
N VAL A 63 -32.18 10.28 8.85
CA VAL A 63 -31.43 11.48 8.46
C VAL A 63 -29.95 11.14 8.27
N GLY A 64 -29.37 11.65 7.19
CA GLY A 64 -27.95 11.54 6.90
C GLY A 64 -27.12 12.62 7.61
N ASN A 65 -26.11 13.13 6.92
CA ASN A 65 -25.20 14.14 7.43
C ASN A 65 -25.76 15.56 7.23
N THR A 66 -26.21 16.18 8.31
CA THR A 66 -26.78 17.53 8.30
C THR A 66 -25.71 18.65 8.28
N ILE A 67 -24.42 18.32 8.21
CA ILE A 67 -23.35 19.32 8.17
C ILE A 67 -23.33 19.98 6.78
N PRO A 68 -23.39 21.33 6.68
CA PRO A 68 -23.32 22.01 5.40
C PRO A 68 -22.09 21.59 4.59
N SER A 69 -22.24 21.42 3.27
CA SER A 69 -21.18 21.03 2.32
C SER A 69 -20.56 19.64 2.53
N SER A 70 -21.11 18.82 3.42
CA SER A 70 -20.71 17.41 3.51
C SER A 70 -21.57 16.54 2.59
N ALA A 71 -20.95 15.60 1.90
CA ALA A 71 -21.68 14.63 1.09
C ALA A 71 -22.38 13.61 2.01
N ASP A 72 -23.62 13.27 1.68
CA ASP A 72 -24.33 12.16 2.32
C ASP A 72 -23.78 10.82 1.84
N THR A 73 -23.63 9.87 2.76
CA THR A 73 -23.28 8.48 2.42
C THR A 73 -24.54 7.63 2.43
N ILE A 74 -24.81 6.95 1.30
CA ILE A 74 -25.91 6.01 1.12
C ILE A 74 -25.32 4.60 1.02
N GLN A 75 -25.75 3.68 1.90
CA GLN A 75 -25.33 2.29 1.87
C GLN A 75 -26.44 1.40 1.30
N LEU A 76 -26.09 0.61 0.29
CA LEU A 76 -26.96 -0.37 -0.36
C LEU A 76 -26.65 -1.79 0.12
N GLU A 77 -27.65 -2.65 0.08
CA GLU A 77 -27.49 -4.09 0.34
C GLU A 77 -27.20 -4.85 -0.96
N ALA A 78 -26.77 -6.11 -0.81
CA ALA A 78 -26.60 -7.02 -1.93
C ALA A 78 -27.97 -7.34 -2.56
N GLY A 79 -28.08 -7.18 -3.88
CA GLY A 79 -29.34 -7.35 -4.59
C GLY A 79 -29.45 -6.44 -5.80
N THR A 80 -30.66 -6.37 -6.37
CA THR A 80 -30.94 -5.58 -7.59
C THR A 80 -32.02 -4.54 -7.32
N TYR A 81 -31.68 -3.27 -7.45
CA TYR A 81 -32.57 -2.13 -7.37
C TYR A 81 -33.14 -1.82 -8.75
N ASN A 82 -34.41 -2.18 -8.98
CA ASN A 82 -35.08 -1.99 -10.27
C ASN A 82 -35.77 -0.63 -10.32
N LEU A 83 -35.28 0.26 -11.17
CA LEU A 83 -35.80 1.62 -11.28
C LEU A 83 -37.05 1.68 -12.17
N ASN A 84 -38.05 2.41 -11.71
CA ASN A 84 -39.26 2.76 -12.45
C ASN A 84 -39.15 4.13 -13.14
N SER A 85 -38.26 4.99 -12.64
CA SER A 85 -37.93 6.29 -13.21
C SER A 85 -36.48 6.67 -12.94
N GLU A 86 -36.01 7.71 -13.61
CA GLU A 86 -34.67 8.25 -13.44
C GLU A 86 -34.40 8.73 -12.00
N LEU A 87 -33.18 8.51 -11.48
CA LEU A 87 -32.70 9.12 -10.24
C LEU A 87 -32.05 10.47 -10.55
N VAL A 88 -32.49 11.53 -9.85
CA VAL A 88 -31.99 12.90 -10.02
C VAL A 88 -31.44 13.41 -8.69
N PRO A 89 -30.16 13.13 -8.34
CA PRO A 89 -29.55 13.65 -7.13
C PRO A 89 -29.48 15.19 -7.16
N THR A 90 -30.00 15.85 -6.13
CA THR A 90 -29.99 17.32 -5.99
C THR A 90 -29.04 17.83 -4.90
N SER A 91 -28.32 16.94 -4.22
CA SER A 91 -27.18 17.21 -3.36
C SER A 91 -26.00 16.28 -3.72
N GLU A 92 -24.82 16.57 -3.19
CA GLU A 92 -23.64 15.71 -3.34
C GLU A 92 -23.81 14.42 -2.53
N VAL A 93 -23.60 13.26 -3.18
CA VAL A 93 -23.82 11.95 -2.55
C VAL A 93 -22.71 10.96 -2.87
N VAL A 94 -22.41 10.11 -1.90
CA VAL A 94 -21.58 8.91 -2.03
C VAL A 94 -22.49 7.69 -1.87
N ILE A 95 -22.59 6.85 -2.90
CA ILE A 95 -23.42 5.65 -2.88
C ILE A 95 -22.51 4.42 -2.90
N ASN A 96 -22.57 3.64 -1.84
CA ASN A 96 -21.80 2.42 -1.67
C ASN A 96 -22.70 1.21 -1.88
N GLY A 97 -22.31 0.34 -2.82
CA GLY A 97 -22.82 -1.03 -2.88
C GLY A 97 -22.38 -1.85 -1.66
N LYS A 98 -22.91 -3.06 -1.55
CA LYS A 98 -22.42 -4.04 -0.58
C LYS A 98 -20.94 -4.32 -0.84
N GLU A 99 -20.15 -4.33 0.23
CA GLU A 99 -18.72 -4.61 0.15
C GLU A 99 -18.45 -5.98 -0.49
N PRO A 100 -17.74 -6.05 -1.63
CA PRO A 100 -17.48 -7.29 -2.34
C PRO A 100 -16.27 -8.02 -1.76
N SER A 101 -16.35 -8.44 -0.49
CA SER A 101 -15.22 -9.02 0.27
C SER A 101 -15.59 -10.36 0.93
N ASP A 102 -14.69 -11.35 0.85
CA ASP A 102 -14.72 -12.60 1.64
C ASP A 102 -13.61 -12.58 2.70
N TYR A 103 -14.01 -12.42 3.96
CA TYR A 103 -13.10 -12.33 5.09
C TYR A 103 -12.51 -13.68 5.53
N ASN A 104 -12.94 -14.80 4.96
CA ASN A 104 -12.41 -16.13 5.25
C ASN A 104 -11.28 -16.55 4.32
N GLN A 105 -10.96 -15.74 3.31
CA GLN A 105 -9.94 -16.04 2.31
C GLN A 105 -9.00 -14.86 2.11
N LYS A 106 -7.81 -15.16 1.61
CA LYS A 106 -6.85 -14.15 1.15
C LYS A 106 -7.12 -13.82 -0.29
N ASP A 107 -7.00 -12.54 -0.62
CA ASP A 107 -7.07 -12.03 -1.97
C ASP A 107 -5.97 -12.66 -2.85
N ALA A 108 -6.34 -13.02 -4.07
CA ALA A 108 -5.46 -13.77 -4.97
C ALA A 108 -4.25 -12.96 -5.45
N ILE A 109 -4.34 -11.63 -5.45
CA ILE A 109 -3.27 -10.73 -5.91
C ILE A 109 -2.43 -10.27 -4.71
N THR A 110 -3.07 -9.72 -3.69
CA THR A 110 -2.36 -9.13 -2.53
C THR A 110 -1.94 -10.17 -1.49
N ASN A 111 -2.51 -11.37 -1.51
CA ASN A 111 -2.31 -12.43 -0.52
C ASN A 111 -2.65 -11.99 0.92
N GLN A 112 -3.61 -11.08 1.07
CA GLN A 112 -4.09 -10.53 2.35
C GLN A 112 -5.60 -10.69 2.49
N TYR A 113 -6.10 -10.68 3.72
CA TYR A 113 -7.55 -10.62 3.97
C TYR A 113 -8.06 -9.19 3.90
N PRO A 114 -9.35 -8.99 3.56
CA PRO A 114 -10.24 -9.99 2.97
C PRO A 114 -9.93 -10.23 1.49
N ALA A 115 -10.36 -11.37 0.96
CA ALA A 115 -10.32 -11.65 -0.47
C ALA A 115 -11.36 -10.81 -1.20
N LEU A 116 -10.99 -10.26 -2.35
CA LEU A 116 -11.96 -9.60 -3.20
C LEU A 116 -12.91 -10.61 -3.87
N THR A 117 -14.17 -10.24 -4.03
CA THR A 117 -15.20 -11.01 -4.74
C THR A 117 -15.87 -10.17 -5.85
N THR A 118 -16.79 -10.78 -6.60
CA THR A 118 -17.63 -10.08 -7.59
C THR A 118 -18.56 -9.07 -6.92
N LEU A 119 -18.93 -8.00 -7.64
CA LEU A 119 -19.89 -7.01 -7.16
C LEU A 119 -21.24 -7.64 -6.82
N GLN A 120 -21.83 -7.22 -5.69
CA GLN A 120 -23.04 -7.84 -5.14
C GLN A 120 -24.29 -6.95 -5.26
N THR A 121 -24.11 -5.66 -5.56
CA THR A 121 -25.19 -4.68 -5.68
C THR A 121 -25.36 -4.22 -7.12
N LYS A 122 -26.60 -4.21 -7.61
CA LYS A 122 -26.94 -3.80 -8.97
C LYS A 122 -28.03 -2.73 -8.96
N ILE A 123 -27.91 -1.72 -9.81
CA ILE A 123 -28.94 -0.73 -10.11
C ILE A 123 -29.35 -0.93 -11.56
N SER A 124 -30.61 -1.30 -11.79
CA SER A 124 -31.12 -1.65 -13.11
C SER A 124 -32.13 -0.63 -13.63
N GLY A 125 -31.92 -0.18 -14.87
CA GLY A 125 -32.88 0.62 -15.63
C GLY A 125 -33.89 -0.24 -16.39
N GLN A 126 -33.74 -1.57 -16.32
CA GLN A 126 -34.61 -2.56 -16.97
C GLN A 126 -34.77 -2.36 -18.49
N GLY A 127 -33.82 -1.67 -19.13
CA GLY A 127 -33.93 -1.26 -20.54
C GLY A 127 -35.07 -0.27 -20.81
N LYS A 128 -35.52 0.46 -19.78
CA LYS A 128 -36.66 1.39 -19.85
C LYS A 128 -36.31 2.82 -19.45
N VAL A 129 -35.39 3.00 -18.50
CA VAL A 129 -35.08 4.32 -17.94
C VAL A 129 -33.58 4.54 -17.81
N ARG A 130 -33.17 5.82 -17.87
CA ARG A 130 -31.83 6.26 -17.50
C ARG A 130 -31.65 6.09 -15.99
N LEU A 131 -30.44 5.79 -15.54
CA LEU A 131 -30.20 5.50 -14.11
C LEU A 131 -30.02 6.79 -13.31
N PHE A 132 -29.01 7.59 -13.65
CA PHE A 132 -28.69 8.83 -12.95
C PHE A 132 -28.61 10.03 -13.89
N ASN A 133 -29.12 11.15 -13.40
CA ASN A 133 -29.02 12.46 -14.03
C ASN A 133 -28.60 13.52 -13.01
N THR A 134 -27.47 14.18 -13.24
CA THR A 134 -26.96 15.28 -12.40
C THR A 134 -26.89 16.61 -13.14
N THR A 135 -27.49 16.74 -14.32
CA THR A 135 -27.28 17.93 -15.18
C THR A 135 -27.89 19.20 -14.65
N ASP A 136 -29.03 19.10 -13.96
CA ASP A 136 -29.77 20.27 -13.47
C ASP A 136 -29.11 20.85 -12.21
N ALA A 137 -28.79 19.99 -11.24
CA ALA A 137 -28.20 20.41 -9.97
C ALA A 137 -26.66 20.52 -10.01
N LYS A 138 -26.01 19.91 -11.01
CA LYS A 138 -24.54 19.87 -11.17
C LYS A 138 -23.82 19.32 -9.94
N THR A 139 -24.47 18.38 -9.27
CA THR A 139 -24.06 17.82 -7.99
C THR A 139 -22.98 16.76 -8.16
N GLY A 140 -22.13 16.63 -7.14
CA GLY A 140 -21.13 15.58 -7.09
C GLY A 140 -21.77 14.20 -6.90
N LEU A 141 -21.27 13.19 -7.61
CA LEU A 141 -21.74 11.81 -7.51
C LEU A 141 -20.55 10.87 -7.37
N THR A 142 -20.46 10.16 -6.26
CA THR A 142 -19.49 9.07 -6.09
C THR A 142 -20.22 7.74 -5.98
N LEU A 143 -19.84 6.78 -6.82
CA LEU A 143 -20.38 5.42 -6.80
C LEU A 143 -19.24 4.43 -6.51
N ASN A 144 -19.46 3.55 -5.53
CA ASN A 144 -18.49 2.51 -5.16
C ASN A 144 -19.14 1.13 -5.18
N ASN A 145 -18.49 0.12 -5.78
CA ASN A 145 -18.88 -1.29 -5.71
C ASN A 145 -20.30 -1.61 -6.24
N ILE A 146 -20.69 -1.04 -7.38
CA ILE A 146 -22.05 -1.15 -7.94
C ILE A 146 -22.02 -1.59 -9.40
N GLU A 147 -22.95 -2.45 -9.81
CA GLU A 147 -23.24 -2.67 -11.23
C GLU A 147 -24.39 -1.75 -11.68
N LEU A 148 -24.13 -0.89 -12.65
CA LEU A 148 -25.12 -0.12 -13.39
C LEU A 148 -25.52 -0.90 -14.64
N ILE A 149 -26.74 -1.43 -14.67
CA ILE A 149 -27.14 -2.35 -15.73
C ILE A 149 -28.37 -1.86 -16.49
N GLN A 150 -28.36 -2.07 -17.82
CA GLN A 150 -29.53 -1.86 -18.68
C GLN A 150 -30.13 -0.45 -18.55
N GLY A 151 -29.31 0.58 -18.38
CA GLY A 151 -29.76 1.97 -18.46
C GLY A 151 -30.20 2.29 -19.88
N LYS A 152 -31.30 3.01 -20.05
CA LYS A 152 -31.80 3.39 -21.38
C LYS A 152 -32.32 4.82 -21.41
N SER A 153 -31.80 5.61 -22.33
CA SER A 153 -32.44 6.87 -22.75
C SER A 153 -32.71 6.89 -24.25
N ASN A 154 -33.65 7.71 -24.69
CA ASN A 154 -33.85 8.00 -26.11
C ASN A 154 -32.97 9.16 -26.59
N ASP A 155 -32.30 9.87 -25.68
CA ASP A 155 -31.46 11.03 -25.97
C ASP A 155 -29.98 10.81 -25.57
N ARG A 156 -29.58 11.24 -24.39
CA ARG A 156 -28.21 11.36 -23.89
C ARG A 156 -28.03 10.57 -22.61
N GLY A 157 -26.95 9.80 -22.52
CA GLY A 157 -26.56 9.06 -21.32
C GLY A 157 -27.49 7.87 -21.07
N GLY A 158 -27.11 6.65 -21.42
CA GLY A 158 -27.97 5.50 -21.14
C GLY A 158 -27.98 5.16 -19.65
N ALA A 159 -26.79 5.04 -19.04
CA ALA A 159 -26.67 4.87 -17.60
C ALA A 159 -26.59 6.22 -16.88
N LEU A 160 -25.71 7.11 -17.35
CA LEU A 160 -25.30 8.31 -16.63
C LEU A 160 -25.38 9.55 -17.54
N TYR A 161 -26.15 10.55 -17.13
CA TYR A 161 -26.16 11.89 -17.74
C TYR A 161 -25.64 12.91 -16.73
N LEU A 162 -24.41 13.37 -16.92
CA LEU A 162 -23.62 13.96 -15.85
C LEU A 162 -23.34 15.45 -16.10
N GLY A 163 -23.60 16.28 -15.09
CA GLY A 163 -23.29 17.71 -15.10
C GLY A 163 -22.45 18.22 -13.93
N GLY A 164 -22.03 17.34 -13.03
CA GLY A 164 -21.13 17.64 -11.90
C GLY A 164 -19.97 16.64 -11.81
N THR A 165 -19.08 16.85 -10.84
CA THR A 165 -17.93 15.96 -10.60
C THR A 165 -18.40 14.55 -10.27
N THR A 166 -17.89 13.55 -10.99
CA THR A 166 -18.30 12.15 -10.83
C THR A 166 -17.11 11.24 -10.64
N THR A 167 -17.18 10.38 -9.62
CA THR A 167 -16.18 9.34 -9.36
C THR A 167 -16.85 7.96 -9.34
N LEU A 168 -16.38 7.06 -10.20
CA LEU A 168 -16.82 5.69 -10.30
C LEU A 168 -15.66 4.78 -9.90
N ASN A 169 -15.77 4.07 -8.78
CA ASN A 169 -14.73 3.16 -8.32
C ASN A 169 -15.29 1.75 -8.14
N ARG A 170 -14.77 0.80 -8.93
CA ARG A 170 -15.32 -0.56 -9.02
C ARG A 170 -16.81 -0.52 -9.38
N VAL A 171 -17.13 0.19 -10.46
CA VAL A 171 -18.49 0.33 -10.96
C VAL A 171 -18.60 -0.25 -12.35
N ASN A 172 -19.34 -1.35 -12.48
CA ASN A 172 -19.54 -1.95 -13.79
C ASN A 172 -20.68 -1.24 -14.52
N VAL A 173 -20.47 -0.78 -15.76
CA VAL A 173 -21.55 -0.21 -16.60
C VAL A 173 -21.83 -1.15 -17.76
N LEU A 174 -22.97 -1.83 -17.66
CA LEU A 174 -23.27 -3.00 -18.50
C LEU A 174 -24.54 -2.78 -19.32
N ASN A 175 -24.46 -3.06 -20.62
CA ASN A 175 -25.61 -3.16 -21.53
C ASN A 175 -26.52 -1.93 -21.53
N SER A 176 -25.96 -0.73 -21.38
CA SER A 176 -26.72 0.52 -21.40
C SER A 176 -26.79 1.12 -22.79
N SER A 177 -27.86 1.87 -23.09
CA SER A 177 -28.12 2.40 -24.42
C SER A 177 -28.69 3.82 -24.44
N ALA A 178 -28.26 4.61 -25.42
CA ALA A 178 -28.78 5.95 -25.70
C ALA A 178 -28.60 6.32 -27.17
N ALA A 179 -29.13 7.47 -27.62
CA ALA A 179 -28.76 7.99 -28.93
C ALA A 179 -27.31 8.52 -28.93
N SER A 180 -26.88 9.12 -27.81
CA SER A 180 -25.51 9.59 -27.58
C SER A 180 -25.06 9.28 -26.14
N GLY A 181 -23.86 8.73 -25.97
CA GLY A 181 -23.35 8.35 -24.64
C GLY A 181 -24.06 7.13 -24.07
N GLY A 182 -23.86 5.96 -24.66
CA GLY A 182 -24.58 4.72 -24.28
C GLY A 182 -24.41 4.35 -22.81
N ALA A 183 -23.18 4.42 -22.29
CA ALA A 183 -22.93 4.39 -20.85
C ALA A 183 -23.06 5.80 -20.26
N ILE A 184 -22.24 6.75 -20.73
CA ILE A 184 -22.04 8.05 -20.10
C ILE A 184 -22.17 9.16 -21.14
N TYR A 185 -22.91 10.21 -20.77
CA TYR A 185 -22.89 11.50 -21.45
C TYR A 185 -22.50 12.61 -20.49
N LEU A 186 -21.53 13.45 -20.88
CA LEU A 186 -21.12 14.63 -20.12
C LEU A 186 -21.76 15.91 -20.68
N GLU A 187 -22.58 16.56 -19.87
CA GLU A 187 -23.26 17.83 -20.15
C GLU A 187 -22.66 18.96 -19.33
N ASN A 188 -22.81 20.21 -19.78
CA ASN A 188 -22.26 21.41 -19.14
C ASN A 188 -20.72 21.56 -19.25
N GLY A 189 -20.28 22.81 -19.04
CA GLY A 189 -18.94 23.32 -19.28
C GLY A 189 -17.77 22.69 -18.54
N THR A 190 -17.84 22.59 -17.21
CA THR A 190 -16.71 22.14 -16.37
C THR A 190 -17.08 20.92 -15.54
N ASN A 191 -16.56 19.74 -15.91
CA ASN A 191 -16.76 18.49 -15.18
C ASN A 191 -15.45 17.72 -14.98
N ILE A 192 -15.38 16.97 -13.89
CA ILE A 192 -14.36 15.97 -13.63
C ILE A 192 -15.03 14.60 -13.64
N LEU A 193 -14.51 13.67 -14.45
CA LEU A 193 -14.93 12.26 -14.48
C LEU A 193 -13.72 11.39 -14.12
N ASN A 194 -13.82 10.64 -13.03
CA ASN A 194 -12.84 9.62 -12.65
C ASN A 194 -13.49 8.24 -12.69
N ILE A 195 -12.88 7.30 -13.40
CA ILE A 195 -13.33 5.91 -13.46
C ILE A 195 -12.15 5.01 -13.15
N SER A 196 -12.28 4.17 -12.12
CA SER A 196 -11.24 3.24 -11.71
C SER A 196 -11.74 1.82 -11.45
N ASN A 197 -10.89 0.83 -11.77
CA ASN A 197 -11.13 -0.58 -11.44
C ASN A 197 -12.49 -1.12 -11.93
N SER A 198 -12.96 -0.65 -13.09
CA SER A 198 -14.33 -0.83 -13.56
C SER A 198 -14.42 -1.59 -14.88
N LEU A 199 -15.51 -2.35 -15.05
CA LEU A 199 -15.86 -2.99 -16.32
C LEU A 199 -16.93 -2.19 -17.05
N ILE A 200 -16.65 -1.75 -18.26
CA ILE A 200 -17.61 -1.08 -19.14
C ILE A 200 -17.83 -1.98 -20.36
N GLN A 201 -19.01 -2.58 -20.46
CA GLN A 201 -19.27 -3.65 -21.42
C GLN A 201 -20.66 -3.62 -22.05
N GLY A 202 -20.73 -3.94 -23.34
CA GLY A 202 -22.01 -4.16 -24.05
C GLY A 202 -22.84 -2.90 -24.25
N ASN A 203 -22.28 -1.71 -24.01
CA ASN A 203 -23.02 -0.46 -24.14
C ASN A 203 -23.14 -0.05 -25.62
N THR A 204 -24.24 0.61 -26.00
CA THR A 204 -24.51 0.97 -27.40
C THR A 204 -25.09 2.38 -27.54
N ALA A 205 -24.57 3.18 -28.47
CA ALA A 205 -25.17 4.45 -28.89
C ALA A 205 -24.73 4.85 -30.30
N SER A 206 -25.55 5.57 -31.05
CA SER A 206 -25.17 6.05 -32.39
C SER A 206 -23.86 6.84 -32.37
N SER A 207 -23.65 7.63 -31.32
CA SER A 207 -22.37 8.28 -30.99
C SER A 207 -21.98 8.00 -29.54
N GLY A 208 -20.71 7.66 -29.31
CA GLY A 208 -20.16 7.41 -27.98
C GLY A 208 -20.85 6.26 -27.26
N ALA A 209 -20.65 5.02 -27.72
CA ALA A 209 -21.20 3.85 -27.04
C ALA A 209 -20.85 3.79 -25.54
N VAL A 210 -19.66 4.26 -25.16
CA VAL A 210 -19.19 4.40 -23.78
C VAL A 210 -19.29 5.85 -23.32
N LEU A 211 -18.63 6.76 -24.02
CA LEU A 211 -18.55 8.17 -23.62
C LEU A 211 -18.87 9.08 -24.79
N ASP A 212 -19.80 9.99 -24.57
CA ASP A 212 -20.02 11.16 -25.41
C ASP A 212 -20.14 12.43 -24.55
N MET A 213 -20.04 13.60 -25.17
CA MET A 213 -20.03 14.86 -24.41
C MET A 213 -20.40 16.09 -25.24
N ALA A 214 -20.98 17.09 -24.59
CA ALA A 214 -21.26 18.37 -25.21
C ALA A 214 -19.96 19.17 -25.46
N CYS A 215 -19.66 19.57 -26.69
CA CYS A 215 -18.38 20.21 -27.00
C CYS A 215 -18.29 21.70 -26.60
N ARG A 216 -19.43 22.41 -26.61
CA ARG A 216 -19.50 23.84 -26.38
C ARG A 216 -20.75 24.25 -25.63
N ASP A 217 -20.61 25.24 -24.76
CA ASP A 217 -21.69 25.98 -24.11
C ASP A 217 -21.52 27.47 -24.41
N ALA A 218 -22.60 28.15 -24.81
CA ALA A 218 -22.59 29.59 -25.11
C ALA A 218 -21.40 30.05 -25.99
N LEU A 219 -21.12 29.28 -27.06
CA LEU A 219 -20.00 29.46 -28.02
C LEU A 219 -18.60 29.15 -27.48
N SER A 220 -18.43 28.91 -26.18
CA SER A 220 -17.14 28.57 -25.55
C SER A 220 -16.90 27.06 -25.53
N PHE A 221 -15.64 26.62 -25.61
CA PHE A 221 -15.31 25.21 -25.47
C PHE A 221 -15.48 24.74 -24.02
N ASN A 222 -16.08 23.58 -23.83
CA ASN A 222 -16.26 22.97 -22.51
C ASN A 222 -14.94 22.35 -22.04
N THR A 223 -14.47 22.71 -20.85
CA THR A 223 -13.21 22.23 -20.25
C THR A 223 -13.49 21.05 -19.33
N ARG A 224 -12.85 19.91 -19.54
CA ARG A 224 -13.13 18.70 -18.75
C ARG A 224 -11.86 17.99 -18.34
N THR A 225 -11.88 17.37 -17.16
CA THR A 225 -10.84 16.41 -16.76
C THR A 225 -11.45 15.01 -16.77
N ILE A 226 -10.84 14.10 -17.52
CA ILE A 226 -11.38 12.75 -17.75
C ILE A 226 -10.28 11.74 -17.47
N ASN A 227 -10.46 10.90 -16.45
CA ASN A 227 -9.48 9.92 -16.03
C ASN A 227 -10.08 8.51 -16.03
N PHE A 228 -9.46 7.60 -16.77
CA PHE A 228 -9.74 6.17 -16.73
C PHE A 228 -8.48 5.44 -16.24
N ASN A 229 -8.55 4.81 -15.08
CA ASN A 229 -7.45 4.10 -14.47
C ASN A 229 -7.81 2.62 -14.21
N GLN A 230 -7.02 1.66 -14.73
CA GLN A 230 -7.20 0.24 -14.40
C GLN A 230 -8.58 -0.33 -14.79
N ASN A 231 -9.15 0.09 -15.93
CA ASN A 231 -10.48 -0.35 -16.38
C ASN A 231 -10.42 -1.34 -17.54
N SER A 232 -11.50 -2.10 -17.70
CA SER A 232 -11.77 -2.84 -18.93
C SER A 232 -12.93 -2.22 -19.70
N ILE A 233 -12.65 -1.76 -20.91
CA ILE A 233 -13.63 -1.19 -21.84
C ILE A 233 -13.73 -2.17 -23.00
N VAL A 234 -14.68 -3.10 -22.91
CA VAL A 234 -14.74 -4.25 -23.82
C VAL A 234 -16.10 -4.46 -24.43
N GLU A 235 -16.14 -4.94 -25.67
CA GLU A 235 -17.39 -5.35 -26.34
C GLU A 235 -18.47 -4.25 -26.37
N ASN A 236 -18.06 -2.98 -26.44
CA ASN A 236 -19.00 -1.86 -26.61
C ASN A 236 -19.18 -1.51 -28.08
N GLY A 237 -20.37 -1.01 -28.41
CA GLY A 237 -20.74 -0.59 -29.75
C GLY A 237 -21.11 -1.76 -30.67
N SER A 238 -21.27 -1.43 -31.95
CA SER A 238 -21.69 -2.33 -33.03
C SER A 238 -21.35 -1.69 -34.38
N ASN A 239 -21.58 -2.40 -35.48
CA ASN A 239 -21.29 -1.91 -36.83
C ASN A 239 -22.13 -0.69 -37.26
N THR A 240 -23.21 -0.37 -36.52
CA THR A 240 -24.02 0.83 -36.75
C THR A 240 -23.60 2.02 -35.89
N ASN A 241 -22.68 1.83 -34.94
CA ASN A 241 -22.18 2.90 -34.08
C ASN A 241 -21.12 3.71 -34.82
N ASN A 242 -21.17 5.04 -34.71
CA ASN A 242 -20.12 5.89 -35.25
C ASN A 242 -18.89 5.87 -34.35
N THR A 243 -19.08 5.86 -33.03
CA THR A 243 -17.98 5.98 -32.07
C THR A 243 -18.22 5.25 -30.75
N VAL A 244 -17.14 4.92 -30.03
CA VAL A 244 -17.21 4.31 -28.70
C VAL A 244 -16.86 5.33 -27.61
N LEU A 245 -15.72 6.01 -27.74
CA LEU A 245 -15.25 7.07 -26.84
C LEU A 245 -15.03 8.34 -27.67
N VAL A 246 -15.78 9.39 -27.37
CA VAL A 246 -15.70 10.70 -28.04
C VAL A 246 -15.11 11.73 -27.11
N PHE A 247 -14.12 12.49 -27.59
CA PHE A 247 -13.55 13.63 -26.89
C PHE A 247 -13.71 14.89 -27.73
N CYS A 248 -14.31 15.93 -27.14
CA CYS A 248 -14.43 17.25 -27.74
C CYS A 248 -14.53 18.35 -26.67
N GLY A 249 -14.54 19.61 -27.11
CA GLY A 249 -14.34 20.74 -26.21
C GLY A 249 -12.86 21.05 -26.04
N ALA A 250 -12.46 21.34 -24.82
CA ALA A 250 -11.07 21.47 -24.38
C ALA A 250 -10.74 20.45 -23.26
N PRO A 251 -10.85 19.13 -23.51
CA PRO A 251 -10.62 18.13 -22.49
C PRO A 251 -9.14 17.92 -22.18
N THR A 252 -8.86 17.56 -20.93
CA THR A 252 -7.64 16.91 -20.47
C THR A 252 -8.01 15.47 -20.11
N ALA A 253 -7.64 14.53 -20.97
CA ALA A 253 -7.98 13.12 -20.83
C ALA A 253 -6.73 12.27 -20.55
N THR A 254 -6.82 11.40 -19.53
CA THR A 254 -5.77 10.44 -19.18
C THR A 254 -6.35 9.05 -19.06
N LEU A 255 -5.86 8.11 -19.86
CA LEU A 255 -6.22 6.70 -19.78
C LEU A 255 -4.95 5.94 -19.37
N THR A 256 -4.95 5.36 -18.17
CA THR A 256 -3.82 4.62 -17.60
C THR A 256 -4.18 3.18 -17.29
N ALA A 257 -3.33 2.23 -17.70
CA ALA A 257 -3.47 0.81 -17.35
C ALA A 257 -4.83 0.20 -17.74
N ASN A 258 -5.44 0.62 -18.85
CA ASN A 258 -6.74 0.09 -19.28
C ASN A 258 -6.59 -0.99 -20.37
N THR A 259 -7.50 -1.97 -20.36
CA THR A 259 -7.77 -2.82 -21.53
C THR A 259 -8.92 -2.20 -22.33
N ILE A 260 -8.69 -1.89 -23.61
CA ILE A 260 -9.69 -1.39 -24.55
C ILE A 260 -9.75 -2.36 -25.74
N ALA A 261 -10.65 -3.34 -25.65
CA ALA A 261 -10.60 -4.47 -26.59
C ALA A 261 -11.96 -4.94 -27.07
N LYS A 262 -12.01 -5.53 -28.26
CA LYS A 262 -13.25 -6.12 -28.83
C LYS A 262 -14.40 -5.13 -28.99
N ASN A 263 -14.13 -3.82 -28.95
CA ASN A 263 -15.15 -2.82 -29.21
C ASN A 263 -15.39 -2.72 -30.71
N THR A 264 -16.63 -2.39 -31.10
CA THR A 264 -17.05 -2.34 -32.49
C THR A 264 -17.63 -0.97 -32.85
N ALA A 265 -17.20 -0.41 -33.96
CA ALA A 265 -17.80 0.74 -34.62
C ALA A 265 -17.90 0.47 -36.13
N ASN A 266 -18.57 1.36 -36.86
CA ASN A 266 -18.72 1.25 -38.30
C ASN A 266 -17.34 1.08 -39.00
N THR A 267 -17.21 0.06 -39.84
CA THR A 267 -15.93 -0.28 -40.50
C THR A 267 -15.58 0.63 -41.68
N GLY A 268 -16.53 1.43 -42.18
CA GLY A 268 -16.31 2.40 -43.25
C GLY A 268 -16.00 3.82 -42.77
N SER A 269 -16.49 4.22 -41.59
CA SER A 269 -16.30 5.60 -41.09
C SER A 269 -16.15 5.73 -39.57
N GLY A 270 -16.40 4.68 -38.79
CA GLY A 270 -16.48 4.75 -37.34
C GLY A 270 -15.12 4.69 -36.62
N SER A 271 -15.09 5.14 -35.37
CA SER A 271 -13.86 5.11 -34.56
C SER A 271 -14.04 4.73 -33.10
N ILE A 272 -13.13 3.93 -32.55
CA ILE A 272 -13.21 3.53 -31.13
C ILE A 272 -12.87 4.72 -30.22
N LEU A 273 -11.71 5.34 -30.42
CA LEU A 273 -11.23 6.54 -29.74
C LEU A 273 -11.22 7.71 -30.74
N LYS A 274 -12.13 8.66 -30.60
CA LYS A 274 -12.21 9.87 -31.45
C LYS A 274 -11.61 11.07 -30.72
N PHE A 275 -10.43 11.50 -31.15
CA PHE A 275 -9.73 12.69 -30.65
C PHE A 275 -9.22 13.54 -31.82
N ASN A 276 -10.16 14.02 -32.65
CA ASN A 276 -9.87 14.90 -33.78
C ASN A 276 -10.88 16.05 -33.82
N ASN A 277 -10.50 17.16 -34.42
CA ASN A 277 -11.41 18.24 -34.72
C ASN A 277 -12.25 17.91 -35.97
N ASP A 278 -13.56 17.90 -35.80
CA ASP A 278 -14.56 17.88 -36.85
C ASP A 278 -15.53 19.04 -36.58
N GLN A 279 -15.44 20.10 -37.38
CA GLN A 279 -16.19 21.33 -37.14
C GLN A 279 -17.72 21.14 -37.17
N THR A 280 -18.21 20.01 -37.71
CA THR A 280 -19.65 19.74 -37.83
C THR A 280 -20.22 19.00 -36.62
N THR A 281 -19.45 18.10 -36.01
CA THR A 281 -19.96 17.20 -34.95
C THR A 281 -19.04 17.04 -33.74
N ASN A 282 -17.74 17.38 -33.85
CA ASN A 282 -16.73 17.13 -32.82
C ASN A 282 -15.70 18.28 -32.75
N SER A 283 -16.12 19.45 -32.28
CA SER A 283 -15.21 20.61 -32.17
C SER A 283 -14.20 20.42 -31.04
N LEU A 284 -12.91 20.40 -31.37
CA LEU A 284 -11.80 20.23 -30.41
C LEU A 284 -10.95 21.52 -30.33
N ALA A 285 -10.59 21.93 -29.12
CA ALA A 285 -9.76 23.11 -28.88
C ALA A 285 -8.27 22.78 -28.99
N GLN A 286 -7.43 23.76 -29.33
CA GLN A 286 -5.98 23.58 -29.41
C GLN A 286 -5.34 23.22 -28.06
N THR A 287 -5.98 23.59 -26.94
CA THR A 287 -5.52 23.28 -25.58
C THR A 287 -5.90 21.88 -25.11
N SER A 288 -6.63 21.11 -25.93
CA SER A 288 -7.03 19.75 -25.57
C SER A 288 -5.81 18.83 -25.46
N SER A 289 -5.86 17.87 -24.54
CA SER A 289 -4.79 16.88 -24.37
C SER A 289 -5.34 15.48 -24.11
N LEU A 290 -4.66 14.49 -24.68
CA LEU A 290 -4.90 13.06 -24.45
C LEU A 290 -3.59 12.36 -24.10
N THR A 291 -3.55 11.71 -22.93
CA THR A 291 -2.47 10.82 -22.54
C THR A 291 -3.00 9.39 -22.48
N LEU A 292 -2.40 8.51 -23.26
CA LEU A 292 -2.57 7.07 -23.17
C LEU A 292 -1.28 6.52 -22.55
N ASP A 293 -1.38 5.98 -21.34
CA ASP A 293 -0.25 5.43 -20.59
C ASP A 293 -0.50 3.96 -20.24
N SER A 294 0.36 3.07 -20.71
CA SER A 294 0.32 1.65 -20.36
C SER A 294 -1.03 0.99 -20.66
N ASN A 295 -1.66 1.27 -21.82
CA ASN A 295 -2.94 0.64 -22.19
C ASN A 295 -2.74 -0.52 -23.16
N THR A 296 -3.62 -1.53 -23.09
CA THR A 296 -3.74 -2.58 -24.10
C THR A 296 -4.98 -2.33 -24.97
N ILE A 297 -4.78 -1.93 -26.23
CA ILE A 297 -5.81 -1.46 -27.17
C ILE A 297 -5.80 -2.36 -28.42
N VAL A 298 -6.55 -3.46 -28.37
CA VAL A 298 -6.39 -4.59 -29.31
C VAL A 298 -7.73 -5.23 -29.68
N GLU A 299 -7.76 -5.98 -30.78
CA GLU A 299 -8.95 -6.73 -31.25
C GLU A 299 -10.21 -5.88 -31.43
N ASN A 300 -10.09 -4.56 -31.58
CA ASN A 300 -11.22 -3.71 -31.90
C ASN A 300 -11.54 -3.76 -33.39
N THR A 301 -12.79 -3.52 -33.75
CA THR A 301 -13.27 -3.52 -35.13
C THR A 301 -13.87 -2.16 -35.47
N ALA A 302 -13.20 -1.37 -36.30
CA ALA A 302 -13.68 -0.05 -36.72
C ALA A 302 -13.01 0.39 -38.03
N TYR A 303 -13.45 1.49 -38.62
CA TYR A 303 -12.65 2.14 -39.65
C TYR A 303 -11.29 2.56 -39.04
N SER A 304 -11.31 3.21 -37.87
CA SER A 304 -10.12 3.62 -37.10
C SER A 304 -10.25 3.24 -35.62
N THR A 305 -9.25 2.62 -35.01
CA THR A 305 -9.25 2.43 -33.55
C THR A 305 -8.97 3.75 -32.85
N PHE A 306 -7.88 4.44 -33.20
CA PHE A 306 -7.56 5.77 -32.71
C PHE A 306 -7.58 6.80 -33.84
N LEU A 307 -8.62 7.64 -33.90
CA LEU A 307 -8.72 8.73 -34.87
C LEU A 307 -8.21 10.04 -34.28
N TYR A 308 -7.23 10.65 -34.93
CA TYR A 308 -6.60 11.88 -34.46
C TYR A 308 -6.24 12.84 -35.61
N ASP A 309 -5.95 14.09 -35.28
CA ASP A 309 -5.50 15.13 -36.22
C ASP A 309 -4.38 15.99 -35.60
N GLN A 310 -4.12 17.18 -36.13
CA GLN A 310 -3.11 18.13 -35.61
C GLN A 310 -3.55 18.95 -34.37
N ILE A 311 -4.81 18.87 -33.94
CA ILE A 311 -5.37 19.77 -32.91
C ILE A 311 -5.20 19.18 -31.51
N GLY A 312 -4.55 19.92 -30.61
CA GLY A 312 -4.25 19.44 -29.27
C GLY A 312 -3.15 18.38 -29.22
N THR A 313 -2.73 18.02 -28.01
CA THR A 313 -1.59 17.12 -27.76
C THR A 313 -2.04 15.68 -27.50
N LYS A 314 -1.27 14.72 -28.02
CA LYS A 314 -1.50 13.29 -27.83
C LYS A 314 -0.18 12.65 -27.43
N LYS A 315 -0.17 11.99 -26.27
CA LYS A 315 1.02 11.30 -25.74
C LYS A 315 0.69 9.83 -25.55
N LEU A 316 1.42 8.98 -26.25
CA LEU A 316 1.32 7.53 -26.12
C LEU A 316 2.60 7.02 -25.45
N ILE A 317 2.47 6.44 -24.26
CA ILE A 317 3.54 5.86 -23.47
C ILE A 317 3.19 4.40 -23.16
N LEU A 318 4.09 3.44 -23.43
CA LEU A 318 3.91 2.03 -23.04
C LEU A 318 2.60 1.38 -23.50
N ASN A 319 1.98 1.83 -24.60
CA ASN A 319 0.72 1.24 -25.07
C ASN A 319 0.97 0.12 -26.07
N ALA A 320 0.19 -0.96 -25.96
CA ALA A 320 -0.02 -1.92 -27.04
C ALA A 320 -1.21 -1.45 -27.89
N LEU A 321 -0.96 -0.97 -29.12
CA LEU A 321 -2.00 -0.50 -30.04
C LEU A 321 -1.79 -1.14 -31.43
N PHE A 322 -2.22 -2.40 -31.54
CA PHE A 322 -2.11 -3.24 -32.74
C PHE A 322 -3.16 -4.36 -32.74
N GLY A 323 -3.20 -5.19 -33.78
CA GLY A 323 -4.12 -6.33 -33.83
C GLY A 323 -5.61 -5.92 -33.91
N ASN A 324 -5.88 -4.71 -34.41
CA ASN A 324 -7.23 -4.21 -34.64
C ASN A 324 -7.63 -4.39 -36.12
N THR A 325 -8.92 -4.56 -36.38
CA THR A 325 -9.48 -4.55 -37.75
C THR A 325 -9.73 -3.10 -38.18
N GLY A 326 -9.31 -2.74 -39.40
CA GLY A 326 -9.11 -1.35 -39.80
C GLY A 326 -7.80 -0.79 -39.25
N LYS A 327 -7.56 0.52 -39.33
CA LYS A 327 -6.30 1.10 -38.83
C LYS A 327 -6.30 1.18 -37.31
N SER A 328 -5.19 0.81 -36.66
CA SER A 328 -5.04 0.98 -35.20
C SER A 328 -4.91 2.46 -34.82
N CYS A 329 -4.26 3.27 -35.66
CA CYS A 329 -4.41 4.71 -35.60
C CYS A 329 -4.51 5.33 -36.99
N ARG A 330 -5.38 6.34 -37.14
CA ARG A 330 -5.58 7.05 -38.39
C ARG A 330 -5.48 8.54 -38.18
N PHE A 331 -4.72 9.18 -39.05
CA PHE A 331 -4.68 10.64 -39.17
C PHE A 331 -5.84 11.14 -40.04
N ALA A 332 -6.59 12.13 -39.57
CA ALA A 332 -7.81 12.60 -40.22
C ALA A 332 -7.55 13.62 -41.36
N SER A 333 -6.40 14.29 -41.41
CA SER A 333 -6.17 15.47 -42.26
C SER A 333 -5.32 15.20 -43.52
N GLY A 334 -5.51 14.07 -44.20
CA GLY A 334 -4.79 13.73 -45.43
C GLY A 334 -3.60 12.80 -45.21
N ASP A 335 -2.53 12.96 -46.00
CA ASP A 335 -1.33 12.12 -45.87
C ASP A 335 -0.51 12.54 -44.64
N VAL A 336 -0.43 11.64 -43.65
CA VAL A 336 0.30 11.84 -42.40
C VAL A 336 1.80 11.91 -42.59
N ALA A 337 2.34 11.21 -43.60
CA ALA A 337 3.78 11.05 -43.78
C ALA A 337 4.49 12.39 -44.03
N GLN A 338 3.77 13.34 -44.64
CA GLN A 338 4.26 14.67 -45.00
C GLN A 338 4.02 15.73 -43.92
N GLN A 339 3.36 15.38 -42.81
CA GLN A 339 3.00 16.35 -41.77
C GLN A 339 4.21 16.66 -40.89
N THR A 340 4.54 17.95 -40.78
CA THR A 340 5.63 18.42 -39.91
C THR A 340 5.22 18.49 -38.43
N SER A 341 3.93 18.53 -38.14
CA SER A 341 3.38 18.46 -36.79
C SER A 341 2.02 17.77 -36.81
N THR A 342 1.83 16.82 -35.91
CA THR A 342 0.57 16.09 -35.73
C THR A 342 0.05 16.15 -34.29
N GLY A 343 0.76 16.84 -33.39
CA GLY A 343 0.48 16.85 -31.95
C GLY A 343 0.71 15.49 -31.26
N LEU A 344 1.17 14.45 -31.98
CA LEU A 344 1.42 13.11 -31.45
C LEU A 344 2.87 12.97 -30.98
N SER A 345 3.07 12.31 -29.84
CA SER A 345 4.36 11.90 -29.32
C SER A 345 4.31 10.44 -28.87
N LEU A 346 5.40 9.70 -29.11
CA LEU A 346 5.52 8.28 -28.82
C LEU A 346 6.66 8.02 -27.83
N SER A 347 6.48 7.05 -26.95
CA SER A 347 7.51 6.56 -26.02
C SER A 347 7.22 5.09 -25.66
N TYR A 348 8.09 4.17 -26.07
CA TYR A 348 8.03 2.74 -25.74
C TYR A 348 6.68 2.07 -26.06
N ASN A 349 6.04 2.35 -27.20
CA ASN A 349 4.78 1.69 -27.58
C ASN A 349 5.02 0.43 -28.41
N ALA A 350 3.99 -0.39 -28.63
CA ALA A 350 3.96 -1.43 -29.63
C ALA A 350 2.93 -1.09 -30.71
N LEU A 351 3.41 -0.82 -31.93
CA LEU A 351 2.62 -0.33 -33.06
C LEU A 351 2.96 -1.09 -34.35
N MET A 352 2.01 -1.24 -35.25
CA MET A 352 2.30 -1.68 -36.63
C MET A 352 2.64 -0.45 -37.48
N LEU A 353 3.93 -0.23 -37.74
CA LEU A 353 4.42 0.93 -38.49
C LEU A 353 4.50 0.69 -40.01
N SER A 354 4.53 -0.58 -40.43
CA SER A 354 4.66 -0.98 -41.84
C SER A 354 3.67 -2.12 -42.20
N GLY A 355 3.49 -2.41 -43.49
CA GLY A 355 3.08 -3.76 -43.91
C GLY A 355 1.61 -4.12 -44.15
N ALA A 356 0.57 -3.37 -43.76
CA ALA A 356 -0.82 -3.72 -44.12
C ALA A 356 -1.80 -2.54 -43.93
N LYS A 357 -2.95 -2.52 -44.63
CA LYS A 357 -4.01 -1.51 -44.40
C LYS A 357 -4.73 -1.72 -43.05
N ASP A 358 -4.87 -2.98 -42.64
CA ASP A 358 -5.44 -3.36 -41.35
C ASP A 358 -4.35 -3.43 -40.29
N GLY A 359 -4.67 -3.00 -39.07
CA GLY A 359 -3.77 -2.93 -37.93
C GLY A 359 -2.76 -1.78 -37.96
N GLN A 360 -2.46 -1.18 -39.11
CA GLN A 360 -1.47 -0.10 -39.24
C GLN A 360 -1.82 1.13 -38.40
N CYS A 361 -0.78 1.76 -37.86
CA CYS A 361 -0.84 3.06 -37.20
C CYS A 361 -0.22 4.13 -38.12
N ASP A 362 -1.02 5.10 -38.54
CA ASP A 362 -0.57 6.30 -39.25
C ASP A 362 0.30 7.15 -38.31
N VAL A 363 1.58 7.35 -38.65
CA VAL A 363 2.53 8.18 -37.89
C VAL A 363 3.34 9.01 -38.88
N SER A 364 3.59 10.29 -38.58
CA SER A 364 4.36 11.15 -39.48
C SER A 364 5.85 10.84 -39.44
N ASN A 365 6.55 11.12 -40.54
CA ASN A 365 8.01 10.94 -40.62
C ASN A 365 8.75 11.79 -39.56
N GLU A 366 8.24 12.96 -39.20
CA GLU A 366 8.85 13.78 -38.14
C GLU A 366 8.78 13.13 -36.77
N VAL A 367 7.65 12.48 -36.41
CA VAL A 367 7.54 11.75 -35.14
C VAL A 367 8.50 10.55 -35.13
N LEU A 368 8.63 9.84 -36.25
CA LEU A 368 9.53 8.69 -36.38
C LEU A 368 11.03 9.07 -36.39
N LYS A 369 11.38 10.33 -36.67
CA LYS A 369 12.78 10.81 -36.55
C LYS A 369 13.21 11.05 -35.10
N THR A 370 12.27 11.25 -34.19
CA THR A 370 12.58 11.43 -32.75
C THR A 370 12.83 10.08 -32.09
N GLU A 371 13.71 10.02 -31.09
CA GLU A 371 13.91 8.78 -30.33
C GLU A 371 12.63 8.44 -29.56
N HIS A 372 12.02 7.32 -29.91
CA HIS A 372 10.72 6.90 -29.35
C HIS A 372 10.73 5.48 -28.78
N ASN A 373 11.71 4.64 -29.10
CA ASN A 373 11.84 3.25 -28.61
C ASN A 373 10.57 2.39 -28.77
N THR A 374 9.79 2.67 -29.83
CA THR A 374 8.55 1.93 -30.15
C THR A 374 8.93 0.64 -30.84
N VAL A 375 8.37 -0.47 -30.38
CA VAL A 375 8.49 -1.79 -31.00
C VAL A 375 7.58 -1.86 -32.23
N ASP A 376 8.17 -2.08 -33.41
CA ASP A 376 7.41 -2.33 -34.64
C ASP A 376 6.96 -3.81 -34.69
N VAL A 377 5.65 -4.03 -34.56
CA VAL A 377 5.05 -5.38 -34.52
C VAL A 377 4.45 -5.82 -35.85
N SER A 378 4.75 -5.11 -36.94
CA SER A 378 4.15 -5.33 -38.27
C SER A 378 4.26 -6.76 -38.81
N ASN A 379 5.33 -7.48 -38.45
CA ASN A 379 5.60 -8.84 -38.92
C ASN A 379 5.45 -9.91 -37.81
N ILE A 380 4.73 -9.60 -36.73
CA ILE A 380 4.59 -10.47 -35.58
C ILE A 380 3.11 -10.81 -35.38
N SER A 381 2.78 -12.09 -35.23
CA SER A 381 1.41 -12.51 -34.97
C SER A 381 0.96 -12.09 -33.57
N PHE A 382 -0.29 -11.62 -33.48
CA PHE A 382 -0.90 -11.18 -32.21
C PHE A 382 -0.72 -12.18 -31.08
N SER A 383 -0.98 -13.47 -31.35
CA SER A 383 -0.89 -14.56 -30.38
C SER A 383 0.51 -14.83 -29.84
N ASN A 384 1.56 -14.28 -30.46
CA ASN A 384 2.93 -14.36 -29.96
C ASN A 384 3.21 -13.26 -28.93
N LEU A 385 2.48 -12.14 -28.98
CA LEU A 385 2.75 -10.99 -28.12
C LEU A 385 1.82 -10.90 -26.92
N LEU A 386 0.55 -11.27 -27.08
CA LEU A 386 -0.47 -11.12 -26.04
C LEU A 386 -1.30 -12.40 -25.87
N GLU A 387 -1.78 -12.61 -24.64
CA GLU A 387 -2.74 -13.65 -24.25
C GLU A 387 -3.96 -13.03 -23.59
N TYR A 388 -5.16 -13.34 -24.08
CA TYR A 388 -6.41 -12.93 -23.44
C TYR A 388 -6.71 -13.81 -22.22
N VAL A 389 -7.02 -13.18 -21.09
CA VAL A 389 -7.48 -13.85 -19.87
C VAL A 389 -8.81 -13.25 -19.43
N ALA A 390 -9.80 -14.12 -19.23
CA ALA A 390 -11.12 -13.73 -18.76
C ALA A 390 -11.08 -13.21 -17.32
N ALA A 391 -12.11 -12.45 -16.93
CA ALA A 391 -12.26 -11.93 -15.57
C ALA A 391 -12.21 -13.04 -14.51
N SER A 392 -11.32 -12.90 -13.54
CA SER A 392 -11.17 -13.82 -12.41
C SER A 392 -10.56 -13.09 -11.20
N ALA A 393 -10.43 -13.78 -10.06
CA ALA A 393 -9.76 -13.21 -8.89
C ALA A 393 -8.30 -12.78 -9.18
N ASN A 394 -7.59 -13.50 -10.05
CA ASN A 394 -6.20 -13.18 -10.43
C ASN A 394 -6.09 -11.91 -11.30
N THR A 395 -7.20 -11.46 -11.88
CA THR A 395 -7.25 -10.31 -12.79
C THR A 395 -8.07 -9.15 -12.20
N ASN A 396 -8.26 -9.13 -10.88
CA ASN A 396 -9.09 -8.15 -10.17
C ASN A 396 -10.55 -8.12 -10.72
N PHE A 397 -11.05 -9.28 -11.15
CA PHE A 397 -12.36 -9.48 -11.80
C PHE A 397 -12.56 -8.65 -13.08
N LEU A 398 -11.48 -8.33 -13.79
CA LEU A 398 -11.48 -7.63 -15.06
C LEU A 398 -10.89 -8.51 -16.18
N PRO A 399 -11.45 -8.52 -17.39
CA PRO A 399 -10.81 -9.17 -18.53
C PRO A 399 -9.57 -8.40 -18.97
N VAL A 400 -8.45 -9.08 -19.15
CA VAL A 400 -7.14 -8.45 -19.42
C VAL A 400 -6.37 -9.19 -20.50
N TYR A 401 -5.28 -8.57 -20.97
CA TYR A 401 -4.30 -9.20 -21.85
C TYR A 401 -2.93 -9.21 -21.19
N PHE A 402 -2.35 -10.39 -21.03
CA PHE A 402 -1.00 -10.56 -20.53
C PHE A 402 -0.01 -10.49 -21.69
N PRO A 403 1.11 -9.74 -21.56
CA PRO A 403 2.20 -9.84 -22.52
C PRO A 403 2.87 -11.21 -22.39
N LYS A 404 3.31 -11.76 -23.51
CA LYS A 404 4.06 -13.01 -23.56
C LYS A 404 5.55 -12.73 -23.59
N ASN A 405 6.29 -13.45 -22.75
CA ASN A 405 7.75 -13.44 -22.76
C ASN A 405 8.27 -14.67 -23.51
N ASN A 406 8.60 -14.50 -24.78
CA ASN A 406 9.24 -15.52 -25.62
C ASN A 406 10.77 -15.38 -25.63
N GLN A 407 11.32 -14.48 -24.81
CA GLN A 407 12.74 -14.13 -24.73
C GLN A 407 13.28 -13.55 -26.06
N THR A 408 12.48 -12.72 -26.74
CA THR A 408 12.86 -12.05 -27.98
C THR A 408 12.92 -10.52 -27.81
N LEU A 409 13.71 -9.85 -28.64
CA LEU A 409 13.83 -8.38 -28.63
C LEU A 409 12.53 -7.64 -29.02
N THR A 410 11.54 -8.37 -29.53
CA THR A 410 10.25 -7.84 -29.96
C THR A 410 9.13 -8.16 -28.98
N ASP A 411 9.44 -8.83 -27.86
CA ASP A 411 8.47 -9.06 -26.80
C ASP A 411 8.06 -7.73 -26.16
N LEU A 412 6.88 -7.75 -25.54
CA LEU A 412 6.32 -6.58 -24.85
C LEU A 412 6.74 -6.53 -23.38
N VAL A 413 7.69 -7.38 -22.99
CA VAL A 413 8.10 -7.62 -21.61
C VAL A 413 9.51 -7.06 -21.40
N ASN A 414 9.74 -6.33 -20.31
CA ASN A 414 11.03 -5.73 -19.94
C ASN A 414 11.68 -4.92 -21.08
N VAL A 415 11.01 -3.85 -21.55
CA VAL A 415 11.48 -3.07 -22.70
C VAL A 415 12.59 -2.04 -22.40
N GLY A 416 13.28 -2.18 -21.26
CA GLY A 416 14.50 -1.42 -20.94
C GLY A 416 14.26 -0.01 -20.40
N THR A 417 13.05 0.33 -19.97
CA THR A 417 12.70 1.63 -19.37
C THR A 417 12.19 1.49 -17.94
N SER A 418 12.34 2.54 -17.13
CA SER A 418 11.84 2.62 -15.76
C SER A 418 10.71 3.64 -15.59
N VAL A 419 10.15 4.15 -16.69
CA VAL A 419 9.16 5.26 -16.66
C VAL A 419 7.87 4.90 -15.91
N CYS A 420 7.54 3.61 -15.83
CA CYS A 420 6.39 3.08 -15.11
C CYS A 420 6.65 2.83 -13.61
N ASN A 421 7.86 3.07 -13.10
CA ASN A 421 8.21 2.72 -11.73
C ASN A 421 7.26 3.38 -10.72
N GLY A 422 6.73 2.58 -9.80
CA GLY A 422 5.78 3.01 -8.77
C GLY A 422 4.33 3.16 -9.25
N GLN A 423 4.07 3.06 -10.55
CA GLN A 423 2.71 2.98 -11.11
C GLN A 423 2.09 1.60 -10.84
N SER A 424 0.77 1.48 -10.97
CA SER A 424 0.06 0.19 -10.86
C SER A 424 -0.38 -0.30 -12.23
N ASP A 425 -0.27 -1.60 -12.46
CA ASP A 425 -0.90 -2.28 -13.59
C ASP A 425 -2.42 -2.37 -13.40
N GLN A 426 -3.14 -2.92 -14.38
CA GLN A 426 -4.61 -3.03 -14.36
C GLN A 426 -5.17 -3.83 -13.16
N ARG A 427 -4.36 -4.72 -12.57
CA ARG A 427 -4.72 -5.55 -11.42
C ARG A 427 -4.51 -4.82 -10.10
N GLY A 428 -3.82 -3.67 -10.12
CA GLY A 428 -3.37 -2.94 -8.95
C GLY A 428 -1.99 -3.37 -8.46
N ILE A 429 -1.24 -4.17 -9.23
CA ILE A 429 0.12 -4.58 -8.89
C ILE A 429 1.07 -3.44 -9.23
N LYS A 430 1.90 -3.05 -8.25
CA LYS A 430 2.91 -2.02 -8.47
C LYS A 430 4.00 -2.51 -9.41
N ARG A 431 4.31 -1.71 -10.42
CA ARG A 431 5.45 -1.88 -11.32
C ARG A 431 6.71 -1.40 -10.61
N ILE A 432 7.65 -2.33 -10.39
CA ILE A 432 8.87 -2.08 -9.61
C ILE A 432 10.05 -2.34 -10.53
N THR A 433 10.72 -1.28 -10.97
CA THR A 433 11.91 -1.34 -11.84
C THR A 433 13.18 -0.89 -11.10
N ASP A 434 13.05 -0.41 -9.87
CA ASP A 434 14.15 0.08 -9.02
C ASP A 434 14.59 -0.94 -7.96
N GLY A 435 14.18 -2.21 -8.11
CA GLY A 435 14.68 -3.29 -7.29
C GLY A 435 16.20 -3.39 -7.42
N THR A 436 16.93 -3.17 -6.33
CA THR A 436 18.38 -3.33 -6.33
C THR A 436 18.73 -4.81 -6.39
N LEU A 437 19.40 -5.24 -7.47
CA LEU A 437 20.03 -6.56 -7.62
C LEU A 437 21.55 -6.40 -7.78
N LEU A 438 22.25 -6.13 -6.69
CA LEU A 438 23.70 -5.86 -6.67
C LEU A 438 24.53 -6.99 -7.27
N LEU A 439 24.07 -8.24 -7.13
CA LEU A 439 24.76 -9.40 -7.70
C LEU A 439 24.47 -9.59 -9.20
N ASN A 440 23.29 -9.17 -9.68
CA ASN A 440 22.81 -9.42 -11.03
C ASN A 440 22.09 -8.17 -11.59
N PRO A 441 22.80 -7.04 -11.81
CA PRO A 441 22.15 -5.78 -12.19
C PRO A 441 21.44 -5.85 -13.55
N THR A 442 21.85 -6.76 -14.44
CA THR A 442 21.19 -6.99 -15.73
C THR A 442 19.84 -7.70 -15.61
N GLU A 443 19.54 -8.30 -14.46
CA GLU A 443 18.27 -8.98 -14.19
C GLU A 443 17.20 -8.03 -13.63
N ASN A 444 17.54 -6.75 -13.42
CA ASN A 444 16.61 -5.73 -12.96
C ASN A 444 15.39 -5.67 -13.88
N ASN A 445 14.21 -5.58 -13.27
CA ASN A 445 12.98 -5.40 -14.00
C ASN A 445 12.97 -4.04 -14.70
N SER A 446 12.38 -4.00 -15.88
CA SER A 446 12.02 -2.78 -16.60
C SER A 446 10.57 -2.91 -17.04
N CYS A 447 9.96 -1.80 -17.45
CA CYS A 447 8.54 -1.78 -17.75
C CYS A 447 8.12 -2.74 -18.86
N ASP A 448 6.94 -3.31 -18.71
CA ASP A 448 6.21 -3.98 -19.79
C ASP A 448 5.32 -2.99 -20.57
N ILE A 449 5.12 -3.26 -21.86
CA ILE A 449 4.18 -2.54 -22.73
C ILE A 449 2.79 -3.16 -22.58
N GLY A 450 1.78 -2.31 -22.34
CA GLY A 450 0.39 -2.70 -22.14
C GLY A 450 -0.08 -2.49 -20.71
N SER A 451 -1.31 -2.92 -20.41
CA SER A 451 -1.99 -2.69 -19.13
C SER A 451 -1.52 -3.58 -17.98
N ILE A 452 -0.83 -4.68 -18.29
CA ILE A 452 -0.35 -5.67 -17.33
C ILE A 452 1.17 -5.62 -17.24
N GLU A 453 1.69 -5.81 -16.03
CA GLU A 453 3.10 -6.08 -15.77
C GLU A 453 3.24 -7.54 -15.32
N LEU A 454 4.12 -8.31 -15.96
CA LEU A 454 4.45 -9.66 -15.50
C LEU A 454 5.32 -9.58 -14.25
N VAL A 455 4.91 -10.30 -13.21
CA VAL A 455 5.67 -10.29 -11.97
C VAL A 455 6.80 -11.30 -12.04
N LYS A 456 8.04 -10.82 -11.91
CA LYS A 456 9.25 -11.65 -11.85
C LYS A 456 9.76 -11.78 -10.43
N LEU A 457 10.02 -13.02 -9.99
CA LEU A 457 10.63 -13.30 -8.69
C LEU A 457 11.92 -12.49 -8.51
N THR A 458 11.92 -11.61 -7.51
CA THR A 458 13.05 -10.71 -7.23
C THR A 458 13.36 -10.73 -5.75
N ALA A 459 14.52 -11.26 -5.37
CA ALA A 459 15.01 -11.20 -4.00
C ALA A 459 15.65 -9.83 -3.76
N ALA A 460 15.20 -9.10 -2.74
CA ALA A 460 15.68 -7.76 -2.47
C ALA A 460 17.02 -7.73 -1.72
N ASP A 461 17.89 -6.79 -2.09
CA ASP A 461 19.03 -6.38 -1.25
C ASP A 461 18.56 -5.54 -0.05
N VAL A 462 19.12 -5.80 1.14
CA VAL A 462 18.74 -5.12 2.40
C VAL A 462 19.99 -4.54 3.07
N ASN A 463 20.19 -3.22 2.94
CA ASN A 463 21.43 -2.52 3.29
C ASN A 463 21.49 -1.89 4.70
N ALA A 464 20.50 -2.12 5.55
CA ALA A 464 20.34 -1.44 6.85
C ALA A 464 19.95 -2.40 7.99
N LEU A 465 20.54 -3.59 8.02
CA LEU A 465 20.29 -4.53 9.10
C LEU A 465 21.24 -4.25 10.27
N VAL A 466 20.67 -4.00 11.44
CA VAL A 466 21.42 -3.84 12.69
C VAL A 466 20.77 -4.75 13.72
N ASN A 467 21.57 -5.41 14.57
CA ASN A 467 21.02 -6.16 15.68
C ASN A 467 20.25 -5.22 16.62
N THR A 468 19.06 -5.65 17.02
CA THR A 468 18.22 -4.97 17.99
C THR A 468 18.31 -5.69 19.33
N SER A 469 18.16 -4.96 20.44
CA SER A 469 17.98 -5.58 21.77
C SER A 469 16.94 -6.70 21.71
N LEU A 470 17.27 -7.90 22.22
CA LEU A 470 16.31 -9.01 22.29
C LEU A 470 15.10 -8.68 23.16
N VAL A 471 15.30 -7.90 24.22
CA VAL A 471 14.18 -7.39 25.03
C VAL A 471 13.24 -6.57 24.15
N ASN A 472 13.76 -5.67 23.32
CA ASN A 472 12.93 -4.90 22.37
C ASN A 472 12.35 -5.75 21.23
N LEU A 473 12.99 -6.84 20.84
CA LEU A 473 12.48 -7.76 19.82
C LEU A 473 11.19 -8.45 20.29
N PHE A 474 11.11 -8.80 21.58
CA PHE A 474 9.91 -9.42 22.18
C PHE A 474 8.94 -8.40 22.75
N THR A 475 9.42 -7.46 23.55
CA THR A 475 8.66 -6.46 24.30
C THR A 475 9.18 -5.06 24.00
N ASN A 476 8.71 -4.47 22.89
CA ASN A 476 9.07 -3.11 22.49
C ASN A 476 8.16 -2.06 23.14
N SER A 477 8.71 -0.94 23.59
CA SER A 477 7.92 0.16 24.20
C SER A 477 6.85 0.77 23.28
N ASN A 478 6.97 0.61 21.96
CA ASN A 478 5.97 1.01 20.97
C ASN A 478 4.98 -0.13 20.61
N ASN A 479 4.91 -1.19 21.40
CA ASN A 479 4.05 -2.37 21.19
C ASN A 479 4.31 -3.14 19.89
N SER A 480 5.49 -3.00 19.28
CA SER A 480 5.86 -3.68 18.03
C SER A 480 6.65 -5.00 18.21
N GLY A 481 7.00 -5.36 19.45
CA GLY A 481 7.70 -6.61 19.76
C GLY A 481 6.81 -7.83 19.55
N TYR A 482 7.40 -9.01 19.35
CA TYR A 482 6.65 -10.23 19.02
C TYR A 482 5.63 -10.63 20.09
N GLU A 483 5.96 -10.48 21.38
CA GLU A 483 5.02 -10.79 22.48
C GLU A 483 3.91 -9.74 22.55
N ASN A 484 4.26 -8.46 22.41
CA ASN A 484 3.28 -7.38 22.40
C ASN A 484 2.27 -7.54 21.24
N GLN A 485 2.74 -7.96 20.05
CA GLN A 485 1.87 -8.23 18.91
C GLN A 485 1.02 -9.49 19.12
N ARG A 486 1.60 -10.59 19.61
CA ARG A 486 0.85 -11.81 19.97
C ARG A 486 -0.28 -11.49 20.95
N ASP A 487 0.03 -10.79 22.03
CA ASP A 487 -0.92 -10.49 23.10
C ASP A 487 -1.98 -9.49 22.63
N TYR A 488 -1.61 -8.54 21.77
CA TYR A 488 -2.55 -7.65 21.09
C TYR A 488 -3.58 -8.45 20.26
N TYR A 489 -3.14 -9.32 19.34
CA TYR A 489 -4.09 -10.13 18.55
C TYR A 489 -4.90 -11.10 19.43
N LYS A 490 -4.30 -11.65 20.48
CA LYS A 490 -5.03 -12.50 21.43
C LYS A 490 -6.15 -11.72 22.11
N SER A 491 -5.88 -10.48 22.53
CA SER A 491 -6.89 -9.62 23.15
C SER A 491 -8.04 -9.30 22.19
N LEU A 492 -7.76 -9.06 20.91
CA LEU A 492 -8.81 -8.87 19.89
C LEU A 492 -9.65 -10.14 19.68
N ILE A 493 -9.03 -11.32 19.69
CA ILE A 493 -9.74 -12.60 19.53
C ILE A 493 -10.64 -12.89 20.74
N ASP A 494 -10.18 -12.56 21.95
CA ASP A 494 -10.90 -12.82 23.20
C ASP A 494 -11.99 -11.78 23.49
N ASP A 495 -11.95 -10.61 22.83
CA ASP A 495 -12.95 -9.58 23.00
C ASP A 495 -14.25 -9.95 22.27
N SER A 496 -15.32 -10.16 23.05
CA SER A 496 -16.67 -10.43 22.56
C SER A 496 -17.26 -9.33 21.66
N ALA A 497 -16.71 -8.11 21.70
CA ALA A 497 -17.14 -7.00 20.86
C ALA A 497 -16.46 -7.00 19.47
N THR A 498 -15.45 -7.84 19.25
CA THR A 498 -14.76 -7.93 17.96
C THR A 498 -15.70 -8.43 16.88
N ASP A 499 -15.71 -7.74 15.73
CA ASP A 499 -16.46 -8.17 14.56
C ASP A 499 -15.99 -9.56 14.12
N SER A 500 -16.91 -10.53 14.19
CA SER A 500 -16.66 -11.95 13.88
C SER A 500 -16.01 -12.17 12.51
N LYS A 501 -16.25 -11.28 11.53
CA LYS A 501 -15.63 -11.38 10.20
C LYS A 501 -14.11 -11.18 10.24
N LEU A 502 -13.56 -10.49 11.24
CA LEU A 502 -12.11 -10.22 11.33
C LEU A 502 -11.33 -11.36 12.01
N LEU A 503 -12.04 -12.29 12.67
CA LEU A 503 -11.41 -13.38 13.42
C LEU A 503 -10.48 -14.27 12.58
N PRO A 504 -10.77 -14.64 11.31
CA PRO A 504 -9.83 -15.42 10.51
C PRO A 504 -8.46 -14.72 10.37
N ALA A 505 -8.46 -13.43 10.05
CA ALA A 505 -7.25 -12.64 9.90
C ALA A 505 -6.50 -12.50 11.24
N TYR A 506 -7.20 -12.22 12.34
CA TYR A 506 -6.59 -12.08 13.66
C TYR A 506 -6.00 -13.39 14.18
N ASN A 507 -6.69 -14.52 13.98
CA ASN A 507 -6.17 -15.83 14.34
C ASN A 507 -4.87 -16.14 13.58
N GLU A 508 -4.80 -15.84 12.28
CA GLU A 508 -3.58 -16.04 11.52
C GLU A 508 -2.42 -15.16 12.03
N GLN A 509 -2.67 -13.88 12.32
CA GLN A 509 -1.64 -13.01 12.88
C GLN A 509 -1.21 -13.47 14.28
N TYR A 510 -2.14 -13.88 15.14
CA TYR A 510 -1.84 -14.45 16.45
C TYR A 510 -0.92 -15.66 16.32
N GLN A 511 -1.26 -16.63 15.46
CA GLN A 511 -0.43 -17.83 15.26
C GLN A 511 0.96 -17.47 14.73
N LYS A 512 1.04 -16.56 13.76
CA LYS A 512 2.32 -16.05 13.25
C LYS A 512 3.20 -15.48 14.37
N TYR A 513 2.67 -14.60 15.21
CA TYR A 513 3.46 -14.00 16.29
C TYR A 513 3.72 -14.98 17.44
N ASN A 514 2.80 -15.88 17.74
CA ASN A 514 3.00 -16.94 18.71
C ASN A 514 4.17 -17.86 18.30
N ASP A 515 4.20 -18.29 17.05
CA ASP A 515 5.29 -19.08 16.48
C ASP A 515 6.61 -18.30 16.50
N LEU A 516 6.59 -17.00 16.16
CA LEU A 516 7.79 -16.16 16.25
C LEU A 516 8.31 -16.08 17.69
N VAL A 517 7.45 -15.93 18.69
CA VAL A 517 7.88 -15.92 20.10
C VAL A 517 8.53 -17.24 20.49
N ILE A 518 7.83 -18.36 20.28
CA ILE A 518 8.29 -19.70 20.69
C ILE A 518 9.59 -20.05 19.97
N ASN A 519 9.61 -19.92 18.65
CA ASN A 519 10.74 -20.38 17.84
C ASN A 519 11.94 -19.44 17.93
N THR A 520 11.76 -18.13 18.12
CA THR A 520 12.90 -17.22 18.31
C THR A 520 13.56 -17.49 19.66
N LYS A 521 12.78 -17.68 20.74
CA LYS A 521 13.30 -18.03 22.07
C LYS A 521 14.10 -19.34 22.06
N ALA A 522 13.67 -20.33 21.28
CA ALA A 522 14.39 -21.59 21.12
C ALA A 522 15.69 -21.48 20.30
N ASN A 523 15.86 -20.39 19.54
CA ASN A 523 16.99 -20.20 18.61
C ASN A 523 17.75 -18.89 18.89
N LEU A 524 17.76 -18.43 20.14
CA LEU A 524 18.50 -17.24 20.53
C LEU A 524 20.00 -17.41 20.26
N LYS A 525 20.61 -16.31 19.84
CA LYS A 525 22.04 -16.18 19.55
C LYS A 525 22.51 -14.80 20.00
N TYR A 526 23.74 -14.71 20.49
CA TYR A 526 24.37 -13.45 20.88
C TYR A 526 24.41 -12.48 19.69
N ARG A 527 23.86 -11.28 19.89
CA ARG A 527 23.75 -10.17 18.91
C ARG A 527 23.20 -10.55 17.54
N ALA A 528 22.37 -11.59 17.45
CA ALA A 528 21.87 -12.02 16.16
C ALA A 528 20.83 -11.07 15.55
N ILE A 529 20.76 -11.10 14.22
CA ILE A 529 19.75 -10.44 13.42
C ILE A 529 18.85 -11.51 12.80
N TYR A 530 17.54 -11.39 13.01
CA TYR A 530 16.53 -12.29 12.45
C TYR A 530 15.81 -11.60 11.31
N VAL A 531 15.97 -12.11 10.10
CA VAL A 531 15.47 -11.48 8.87
C VAL A 531 14.43 -12.38 8.21
N ASP A 532 13.30 -11.79 7.83
CA ASP A 532 12.33 -12.44 6.97
C ASP A 532 12.70 -12.18 5.50
N PRO A 533 13.20 -13.18 4.74
CA PRO A 533 13.66 -12.98 3.37
C PRO A 533 12.52 -12.66 2.40
N PHE A 534 11.26 -12.84 2.81
CA PHE A 534 10.09 -12.60 1.98
C PHE A 534 9.57 -11.15 2.05
N THR A 535 9.90 -10.39 3.10
CA THR A 535 9.23 -9.10 3.39
C THR A 535 9.45 -8.03 2.32
N ASN A 536 10.61 -7.98 1.69
CA ASN A 536 10.94 -6.99 0.66
C ASN A 536 11.08 -7.59 -0.74
N SER A 537 10.88 -8.89 -0.87
CA SER A 537 11.01 -9.59 -2.15
C SER A 537 9.73 -9.44 -2.98
N ILE A 538 9.85 -9.68 -4.28
CA ILE A 538 8.73 -9.72 -5.23
C ILE A 538 8.41 -11.18 -5.52
N ALA A 539 7.12 -11.54 -5.49
CA ALA A 539 6.64 -12.89 -5.76
C ALA A 539 6.88 -13.31 -7.22
N ASP A 540 6.89 -14.61 -7.45
CA ASP A 540 6.79 -15.23 -8.76
C ASP A 540 5.31 -15.29 -9.21
N GLU A 541 5.09 -15.28 -10.52
CA GLU A 541 3.80 -15.48 -11.16
C GLU A 541 3.83 -16.80 -11.95
N ASP A 542 2.86 -17.68 -11.73
CA ASP A 542 2.80 -18.98 -12.42
C ASP A 542 2.21 -18.87 -13.84
N SER A 543 2.18 -19.99 -14.56
CA SER A 543 1.66 -20.04 -15.94
C SER A 543 0.17 -19.76 -16.07
N ASN A 544 -0.59 -19.75 -14.97
CA ASN A 544 -2.01 -19.38 -14.94
C ASN A 544 -2.19 -17.93 -14.44
N HIS A 545 -1.11 -17.14 -14.43
CA HIS A 545 -1.09 -15.75 -13.96
C HIS A 545 -1.51 -15.61 -12.50
N LYS A 546 -1.23 -16.63 -11.69
CA LYS A 546 -1.45 -16.59 -10.24
C LYS A 546 -0.17 -16.12 -9.55
N ILE A 547 -0.30 -15.10 -8.71
CA ILE A 547 0.78 -14.65 -7.83
C ILE A 547 1.00 -15.69 -6.73
N LEU A 548 2.20 -16.25 -6.66
CA LEU A 548 2.57 -17.26 -5.68
C LEU A 548 3.00 -16.59 -4.37
N PRO A 549 2.24 -16.70 -3.25
CA PRO A 549 2.57 -15.99 -2.02
C PRO A 549 3.97 -16.31 -1.51
N LEU A 550 4.74 -15.27 -1.18
CA LEU A 550 6.10 -15.37 -0.64
C LEU A 550 6.12 -16.01 0.75
N ASN A 551 6.24 -17.33 0.78
CA ASN A 551 6.28 -18.13 1.98
C ASN A 551 7.08 -19.42 1.75
N THR A 552 7.28 -20.19 2.81
CA THR A 552 8.01 -21.45 2.77
C THR A 552 7.28 -22.57 2.06
N ASP A 553 5.99 -22.41 1.76
CA ASP A 553 5.21 -23.42 1.04
C ASP A 553 5.52 -23.34 -0.46
N ASN A 554 5.64 -22.11 -1.00
CA ASN A 554 5.89 -21.86 -2.41
C ASN A 554 7.37 -21.70 -2.78
N TYR A 555 8.24 -21.36 -1.82
CA TYR A 555 9.66 -21.07 -2.10
C TYR A 555 10.60 -21.88 -1.22
N LYS A 556 11.73 -22.27 -1.80
CA LYS A 556 12.92 -22.74 -1.06
C LYS A 556 13.79 -21.52 -0.75
N VAL A 557 14.36 -21.50 0.45
CA VAL A 557 15.33 -20.50 0.88
C VAL A 557 16.67 -21.19 1.10
N SER A 558 17.71 -20.72 0.44
CA SER A 558 19.09 -21.08 0.74
C SER A 558 19.87 -19.84 1.13
N VAL A 559 20.80 -19.99 2.08
CA VAL A 559 21.60 -18.90 2.61
C VAL A 559 23.06 -19.33 2.61
N GLU A 560 23.93 -18.43 2.19
CA GLU A 560 25.38 -18.61 2.27
C GLU A 560 26.06 -17.36 2.78
N ARG A 561 27.21 -17.56 3.43
CA ARG A 561 28.08 -16.46 3.88
C ARG A 561 28.76 -15.84 2.66
N TYR A 562 28.59 -14.54 2.48
CA TYR A 562 29.28 -13.80 1.42
C TYR A 562 30.63 -13.24 1.90
N GLY A 563 30.69 -12.72 3.13
CA GLY A 563 31.92 -12.23 3.77
C GLY A 563 31.77 -10.83 4.38
N ILE A 564 32.87 -10.12 4.56
CA ILE A 564 32.89 -8.71 4.96
C ILE A 564 33.12 -7.83 3.72
N GLY A 565 32.36 -6.75 3.59
CA GLY A 565 32.47 -5.86 2.44
C GLY A 565 32.02 -4.43 2.71
N THR A 566 32.23 -3.57 1.72
CA THR A 566 31.74 -2.18 1.70
C THR A 566 30.68 -2.01 0.60
N LEU A 567 29.78 -1.05 0.81
CA LEU A 567 28.81 -0.63 -0.20
C LEU A 567 29.21 0.77 -0.70
N SER A 568 29.51 0.89 -1.99
CA SER A 568 29.80 2.16 -2.64
C SER A 568 28.67 2.55 -3.60
N SER A 569 28.29 3.82 -3.61
CA SER A 569 27.32 4.37 -4.56
C SER A 569 27.99 5.36 -5.50
N SER A 570 27.89 5.12 -6.81
CA SER A 570 28.28 6.09 -7.84
C SER A 570 27.05 6.43 -8.70
N GLY A 571 26.49 7.62 -8.53
CA GLY A 571 25.25 8.01 -9.20
C GLY A 571 24.08 7.09 -8.82
N SER A 572 23.35 6.57 -9.81
CA SER A 572 22.20 5.67 -9.63
C SER A 572 22.59 4.20 -9.41
N SER A 573 23.88 3.87 -9.42
CA SER A 573 24.37 2.49 -9.31
C SER A 573 25.12 2.29 -8.00
N ALA A 574 24.69 1.28 -7.24
CA ALA A 574 25.41 0.80 -6.06
C ALA A 574 26.24 -0.44 -6.43
N THR A 575 27.41 -0.57 -5.83
CA THR A 575 28.32 -1.71 -6.01
C THR A 575 28.81 -2.21 -4.67
N VAL A 576 28.99 -3.52 -4.57
CA VAL A 576 29.51 -4.18 -3.36
C VAL A 576 30.95 -4.57 -3.60
N THR A 577 31.84 -4.11 -2.73
CA THR A 577 33.22 -4.56 -2.72
C THR A 577 33.39 -5.58 -1.61
N LYS A 578 33.60 -6.86 -1.96
CA LYS A 578 34.00 -7.88 -0.99
C LYS A 578 35.44 -7.59 -0.57
N LEU A 579 35.64 -7.31 0.71
CA LEU A 579 36.96 -7.03 1.27
C LEU A 579 37.66 -8.32 1.69
N ARG A 580 36.95 -9.18 2.43
CA ARG A 580 37.51 -10.43 2.96
C ARG A 580 36.43 -11.47 3.24
N ASP A 581 36.87 -12.70 3.39
CA ASP A 581 36.07 -13.76 4.00
C ASP A 581 36.25 -13.73 5.55
N ASP A 582 35.27 -14.19 6.31
CA ASP A 582 35.33 -14.21 7.79
C ASP A 582 34.63 -15.45 8.34
N GLU A 583 35.38 -16.43 8.84
CA GLU A 583 34.84 -17.72 9.31
C GLU A 583 34.02 -17.62 10.61
N ASN A 584 34.07 -16.47 11.28
CA ASN A 584 33.25 -16.17 12.45
C ASN A 584 31.85 -15.69 12.06
N LEU A 585 31.63 -15.18 10.85
CA LEU A 585 30.30 -14.81 10.36
C LEU A 585 29.46 -16.06 10.06
N LEU A 586 28.26 -16.13 10.63
CA LEU A 586 27.28 -17.19 10.39
C LEU A 586 26.04 -16.61 9.71
N CYS A 587 25.60 -17.31 8.66
CA CYS A 587 24.41 -16.98 7.90
C CYS A 587 23.60 -18.27 7.74
N GLU A 588 22.48 -18.40 8.45
CA GLU A 588 21.74 -19.66 8.55
C GLU A 588 20.26 -19.45 8.22
N TRP A 589 19.67 -20.32 7.40
CA TRP A 589 18.22 -20.40 7.26
C TRP A 589 17.64 -21.32 8.33
N ASN A 590 16.77 -20.80 9.18
CA ASN A 590 16.03 -21.60 10.14
C ASN A 590 14.60 -21.84 9.62
N PRO A 591 14.26 -23.06 9.15
CA PRO A 591 12.96 -23.34 8.55
C PRO A 591 11.80 -23.29 9.54
N THR A 592 12.02 -23.62 10.82
CA THR A 592 10.99 -23.56 11.87
C THR A 592 10.64 -22.12 12.20
N LEU A 593 11.67 -21.27 12.33
CA LEU A 593 11.50 -19.84 12.61
C LEU A 593 11.07 -19.04 11.36
N LYS A 594 11.29 -19.60 10.17
CA LYS A 594 11.11 -18.94 8.87
C LYS A 594 11.90 -17.62 8.80
N ARG A 595 13.14 -17.64 9.30
CA ARG A 595 14.05 -16.49 9.32
C ARG A 595 15.44 -16.90 8.87
N VAL A 596 16.12 -15.97 8.20
CA VAL A 596 17.57 -15.97 8.09
C VAL A 596 18.13 -15.41 9.40
N ILE A 597 19.02 -16.16 10.04
CA ILE A 597 19.73 -15.75 11.25
C ILE A 597 21.13 -15.34 10.82
N ILE A 598 21.48 -14.08 11.09
CA ILE A 598 22.82 -13.54 10.87
C ILE A 598 23.45 -13.32 12.24
N SER A 599 24.55 -14.00 12.53
CA SER A 599 25.22 -13.95 13.83
C SER A 599 26.72 -14.13 13.70
N ARG A 600 27.46 -14.04 14.82
CA ARG A 600 28.90 -14.30 14.85
C ARG A 600 29.26 -15.39 15.88
N LYS A 601 30.36 -16.10 15.64
CA LYS A 601 30.96 -17.07 16.58
C LYS A 601 31.77 -16.38 17.68
N ASP A 602 32.30 -15.20 17.36
CA ASP A 602 32.94 -14.27 18.28
C ASP A 602 31.96 -13.16 18.71
N ASP A 603 32.41 -12.29 19.60
CA ASP A 603 31.67 -11.15 20.12
C ASP A 603 32.05 -9.82 19.45
N GLN A 604 32.74 -9.86 18.32
CA GLN A 604 33.21 -8.67 17.60
C GLN A 604 32.05 -7.85 17.05
N ILE A 605 32.14 -6.52 17.20
CA ILE A 605 31.24 -5.56 16.57
C ILE A 605 31.71 -5.23 15.14
N THR A 606 30.82 -4.70 14.32
CA THR A 606 31.15 -4.29 12.95
C THR A 606 31.95 -2.99 12.96
N GLN A 607 33.05 -2.97 12.21
CA GLN A 607 33.87 -1.76 12.05
C GLN A 607 33.13 -0.70 11.22
N SER A 608 33.53 0.57 11.39
CA SER A 608 32.96 1.67 10.61
C SER A 608 33.17 1.42 9.11
N GLU A 609 32.16 1.74 8.31
CA GLU A 609 32.14 1.59 6.83
C GLU A 609 32.14 0.13 6.32
N GLU A 610 32.20 -0.87 7.20
CA GLU A 610 32.09 -2.29 6.83
C GLU A 610 30.68 -2.86 7.09
N TYR A 611 30.39 -3.96 6.38
CA TYR A 611 29.18 -4.77 6.55
C TYR A 611 29.53 -6.26 6.61
N ASN A 612 28.81 -7.00 7.45
CA ASN A 612 28.76 -8.46 7.42
C ASN A 612 27.70 -8.87 6.41
N ILE A 613 28.08 -9.59 5.36
CA ILE A 613 27.21 -9.82 4.20
C ILE A 613 26.84 -11.31 4.13
N CYS A 614 25.54 -11.57 4.14
CA CYS A 614 24.96 -12.87 3.79
C CYS A 614 24.29 -12.78 2.44
N LYS A 615 24.40 -13.82 1.61
CA LYS A 615 23.61 -13.98 0.40
C LYS A 615 22.47 -14.95 0.70
N TYR A 616 21.27 -14.61 0.27
CA TYR A 616 20.14 -15.53 0.29
C TYR A 616 19.58 -15.69 -1.12
N THR A 617 19.03 -16.87 -1.40
CA THR A 617 18.42 -17.20 -2.68
C THR A 617 17.04 -17.75 -2.44
N LEU A 618 16.06 -17.20 -3.17
CA LEU A 618 14.71 -17.70 -3.25
C LEU A 618 14.56 -18.49 -4.55
N THR A 619 14.07 -19.71 -4.46
CA THR A 619 13.75 -20.54 -5.63
C THR A 619 12.30 -21.00 -5.56
N SER A 620 11.53 -20.70 -6.60
CA SER A 620 10.14 -21.13 -6.72
C SER A 620 10.06 -22.66 -6.75
N LYS A 621 9.12 -23.22 -5.99
CA LYS A 621 8.86 -24.68 -5.98
C LYS A 621 7.97 -25.11 -7.15
N VAL A 622 7.23 -24.18 -7.74
CA VAL A 622 6.40 -24.44 -8.92
C VAL A 622 7.28 -24.46 -10.18
N ASN A 623 8.15 -23.46 -10.33
CA ASN A 623 9.13 -23.40 -11.41
C ASN A 623 10.56 -23.26 -10.86
N GLN A 624 11.34 -24.34 -10.88
CA GLN A 624 12.70 -24.34 -10.31
C GLN A 624 13.68 -23.46 -11.10
N SER A 625 13.35 -23.02 -12.33
CA SER A 625 14.16 -22.04 -13.06
C SER A 625 13.92 -20.61 -12.58
N SER A 626 12.80 -20.35 -11.89
CA SER A 626 12.52 -19.05 -11.27
C SER A 626 13.28 -18.97 -9.94
N THR A 627 14.43 -18.30 -9.98
CA THR A 627 15.34 -18.15 -8.86
C THR A 627 15.90 -16.74 -8.81
N SER A 628 16.05 -16.18 -7.62
CA SER A 628 16.60 -14.85 -7.42
C SER A 628 17.41 -14.77 -6.13
N SER A 629 18.49 -14.00 -6.14
CA SER A 629 19.39 -13.85 -4.98
C SER A 629 19.51 -12.39 -4.56
N GLY A 630 19.49 -12.15 -3.26
CA GLY A 630 19.73 -10.85 -2.64
C GLY A 630 20.81 -10.92 -1.58
N LEU A 631 21.31 -9.75 -1.19
CA LEU A 631 22.32 -9.55 -0.15
C LEU A 631 21.73 -8.91 1.10
N LEU A 632 22.11 -9.42 2.26
CA LEU A 632 21.76 -8.91 3.58
C LEU A 632 23.01 -8.27 4.19
N PHE A 633 23.00 -6.96 4.38
CA PHE A 633 24.12 -6.21 4.96
C PHE A 633 23.85 -5.93 6.43
N ALA A 634 24.53 -6.70 7.28
CA ALA A 634 24.41 -6.67 8.72
C ALA A 634 25.51 -5.84 9.39
N GLN A 635 25.12 -5.06 10.38
CA GLN A 635 26.01 -4.41 11.33
C GLN A 635 25.69 -4.89 12.74
N PHE A 636 26.68 -5.47 13.38
CA PHE A 636 26.67 -5.85 14.79
C PHE A 636 27.15 -4.66 15.63
N LYS A 637 26.32 -4.25 16.57
CA LYS A 637 26.61 -3.23 17.56
C LYS A 637 26.42 -3.81 18.95
N ASN A 638 27.20 -3.30 19.89
CA ASN A 638 26.92 -3.53 21.30
C ASN A 638 25.58 -2.88 21.69
N ILE A 639 24.74 -3.64 22.39
CA ILE A 639 23.46 -3.17 22.92
C ILE A 639 23.67 -2.77 24.38
N ALA A 640 23.41 -1.50 24.68
CA ALA A 640 23.54 -0.99 26.03
C ALA A 640 22.69 -1.78 27.04
N PRO A 641 23.19 -1.98 28.27
CA PRO A 641 22.44 -2.63 29.33
C PRO A 641 21.25 -1.78 29.77
N ILE A 642 20.29 -2.42 30.44
CA ILE A 642 19.03 -1.83 30.88
C ILE A 642 19.10 -1.65 32.40
N ALA A 643 19.22 -0.40 32.83
CA ALA A 643 19.05 0.00 34.22
C ALA A 643 17.58 0.37 34.50
N THR A 644 17.04 -0.05 35.64
CA THR A 644 15.65 0.13 36.03
C THR A 644 15.54 1.02 37.26
N ASN A 645 14.47 1.82 37.36
CA ASN A 645 14.26 2.64 38.55
C ASN A 645 13.97 1.77 39.78
N ASP A 646 14.50 2.18 40.92
CA ASP A 646 14.32 1.51 42.20
C ASP A 646 13.64 2.40 43.23
N GLU A 647 12.89 1.79 44.13
CA GLU A 647 12.28 2.46 45.28
C GLU A 647 12.54 1.69 46.57
N TYR A 648 13.05 2.39 47.57
CA TYR A 648 13.32 1.84 48.90
C TYR A 648 12.76 2.76 49.99
N THR A 649 12.37 2.18 51.11
CA THR A 649 11.87 2.93 52.27
C THR A 649 12.95 3.13 53.32
N ILE A 650 13.09 4.34 53.83
CA ILE A 650 13.98 4.70 54.95
C ILE A 650 13.16 5.13 56.18
N GLN A 651 13.53 4.65 57.36
CA GLN A 651 12.81 4.95 58.60
C GLN A 651 13.24 6.29 59.21
N TYR A 652 12.27 7.16 59.49
CA TYR A 652 12.50 8.42 60.20
C TYR A 652 13.03 8.20 61.62
N GLY A 653 13.99 9.02 62.05
CA GLY A 653 14.57 8.97 63.39
C GLY A 653 15.48 7.76 63.65
N SER A 654 15.84 7.01 62.61
CA SER A 654 16.67 5.80 62.71
C SER A 654 18.04 5.99 62.04
N ASP A 655 19.09 5.46 62.65
CA ASP A 655 20.44 5.35 62.06
C ASP A 655 20.57 4.17 61.09
N GLN A 656 19.45 3.71 60.53
CA GLN A 656 19.39 2.53 59.68
C GLN A 656 20.33 2.66 58.47
N LYS A 657 21.21 1.66 58.32
CA LYS A 657 22.01 1.45 57.11
C LYS A 657 21.23 0.52 56.18
N LEU A 658 20.69 1.07 55.09
CA LEU A 658 19.94 0.32 54.09
C LEU A 658 20.91 -0.45 53.19
N THR A 659 20.67 -1.74 53.00
CA THR A 659 21.42 -2.57 52.03
C THR A 659 20.58 -2.74 50.78
N VAL A 660 21.10 -2.35 49.62
CA VAL A 660 20.41 -2.43 48.33
C VAL A 660 21.27 -3.15 47.30
N ASN A 661 20.63 -3.91 46.42
CA ASN A 661 21.26 -4.50 45.25
C ASN A 661 20.58 -3.91 44.01
N LEU A 662 21.21 -2.90 43.41
CA LEU A 662 20.64 -2.23 42.22
C LEU A 662 20.59 -3.17 41.01
N LEU A 663 21.50 -4.14 40.92
CA LEU A 663 21.50 -5.08 39.79
C LEU A 663 20.38 -6.14 39.87
N ALA A 664 19.54 -6.13 40.90
CA ALA A 664 18.54 -7.18 41.11
C ALA A 664 17.43 -7.19 40.03
N ASN A 665 17.12 -6.03 39.46
CA ASN A 665 16.13 -5.81 38.39
C ASN A 665 16.73 -5.21 37.11
N ASP A 666 18.05 -5.05 37.06
CA ASP A 666 18.79 -4.62 35.89
C ASP A 666 19.20 -5.81 35.02
N SER A 667 19.49 -5.56 33.74
CA SER A 667 19.90 -6.63 32.83
C SER A 667 20.82 -6.15 31.72
N ASP A 668 21.65 -7.06 31.23
CA ASP A 668 22.34 -6.95 29.94
C ASP A 668 21.80 -7.97 28.93
N ASP A 669 20.53 -8.33 29.07
CA ASP A 669 19.92 -9.40 28.26
C ASP A 669 19.61 -8.95 26.82
N GLY A 670 19.83 -7.67 26.49
CA GLY A 670 19.62 -7.10 25.16
C GLY A 670 20.53 -7.71 24.09
N ASP A 671 21.77 -8.02 24.45
CA ASP A 671 22.73 -8.70 23.58
C ASP A 671 22.41 -10.19 23.38
N GLY A 672 21.70 -10.80 24.33
CA GLY A 672 21.35 -12.21 24.31
C GLY A 672 22.38 -13.15 24.91
N PRO A 673 22.19 -14.48 24.74
CA PRO A 673 22.91 -15.48 25.52
C PRO A 673 24.36 -15.62 25.06
N THR A 674 25.31 -15.23 25.91
CA THR A 674 26.76 -15.40 25.68
C THR A 674 27.16 -16.86 25.52
N SER A 675 26.41 -17.80 26.10
CA SER A 675 26.61 -19.26 25.95
C SER A 675 26.50 -19.75 24.49
N THR A 676 25.98 -18.94 23.59
CA THR A 676 25.88 -19.25 22.15
C THR A 676 27.10 -18.82 21.34
N LEU A 677 28.00 -18.04 21.96
CA LEU A 677 29.32 -17.74 21.40
C LEU A 677 30.20 -19.00 21.44
N VAL A 678 30.98 -19.21 20.39
CA VAL A 678 31.95 -20.31 20.34
C VAL A 678 33.28 -19.86 20.94
N ASN A 679 33.69 -18.63 20.65
CA ASN A 679 35.01 -18.14 21.02
C ASN A 679 35.06 -17.53 22.44
N ASN A 680 33.90 -17.14 23.00
CA ASN A 680 33.80 -16.54 24.33
C ASN A 680 32.47 -16.90 25.07
N PRO A 681 32.19 -18.19 25.34
CA PRO A 681 30.90 -18.64 25.89
C PRO A 681 30.62 -18.18 27.33
N ASN A 682 31.66 -17.81 28.08
CA ASN A 682 31.58 -17.42 29.49
C ASN A 682 31.77 -15.91 29.71
N LYS A 683 31.56 -15.11 28.66
CA LYS A 683 31.65 -13.65 28.75
C LYS A 683 30.78 -13.15 29.92
N PRO A 684 31.33 -12.32 30.83
CA PRO A 684 30.54 -11.73 31.91
C PRO A 684 29.42 -10.86 31.32
N LYS A 685 28.32 -10.70 32.05
CA LYS A 685 27.24 -9.78 31.65
C LYS A 685 27.60 -8.32 31.89
N PHE A 686 28.30 -8.07 32.98
CA PHE A 686 28.54 -6.73 33.49
C PHE A 686 30.03 -6.43 33.55
N TYR A 687 30.38 -5.14 33.54
CA TYR A 687 31.76 -4.70 33.54
C TYR A 687 32.57 -5.29 34.70
N ARG A 688 33.76 -5.80 34.36
CA ARG A 688 34.80 -6.21 35.31
C ARG A 688 36.08 -5.43 35.03
N ASN A 689 36.77 -5.01 36.07
CA ASN A 689 38.05 -4.32 35.93
C ASN A 689 39.18 -5.30 35.54
N PHE A 690 40.41 -4.79 35.40
CA PHE A 690 41.59 -5.57 35.04
C PHE A 690 41.98 -6.65 36.08
N GLU A 691 41.44 -6.59 37.29
CA GLU A 691 41.63 -7.57 38.37
C GLU A 691 40.48 -8.60 38.44
N ASP A 692 39.60 -8.61 37.41
CA ASP A 692 38.40 -9.46 37.34
C ASP A 692 37.36 -9.17 38.44
N VAL A 693 37.38 -7.96 39.00
CA VAL A 693 36.39 -7.48 39.97
C VAL A 693 35.22 -6.82 39.23
N GLU A 694 34.01 -7.36 39.44
CA GLU A 694 32.77 -6.80 38.88
C GLU A 694 32.40 -5.46 39.53
N LEU A 695 32.40 -4.40 38.73
CA LEU A 695 32.18 -3.01 39.12
C LEU A 695 31.25 -2.26 38.15
N PRO A 696 30.01 -2.72 37.90
CA PRO A 696 29.22 -2.15 36.82
C PRO A 696 28.46 -0.88 37.18
N ILE A 697 28.28 -0.54 38.46
CA ILE A 697 27.38 0.55 38.87
C ILE A 697 28.19 1.85 38.99
N ARG A 698 27.77 2.90 38.30
CA ARG A 698 28.21 4.27 38.59
C ARG A 698 27.06 5.07 39.12
N LEU A 699 27.24 5.63 40.32
CA LEU A 699 26.30 6.56 40.91
C LEU A 699 26.48 7.95 40.31
N THR A 700 25.37 8.59 39.95
CA THR A 700 25.31 9.96 39.46
C THR A 700 24.36 10.77 40.36
N ASN A 701 24.61 12.09 40.47
CA ASN A 701 23.74 13.01 41.22
C ASN A 701 23.45 12.59 42.68
N VAL A 702 24.44 12.05 43.39
CA VAL A 702 24.26 11.65 44.81
C VAL A 702 24.09 12.90 45.69
N PRO A 703 22.97 13.06 46.41
CA PRO A 703 22.73 14.24 47.22
C PRO A 703 23.62 14.26 48.46
N SER A 704 24.02 15.46 48.90
CA SER A 704 24.93 15.63 50.04
C SER A 704 24.39 15.07 51.36
N GLY A 705 23.07 14.90 51.48
CA GLY A 705 22.36 14.41 52.66
C GLY A 705 22.43 12.89 52.90
N ILE A 706 22.98 12.12 51.96
CA ILE A 706 23.20 10.67 52.12
C ILE A 706 24.68 10.30 51.94
N THR A 707 25.06 9.15 52.48
CA THR A 707 26.36 8.51 52.26
C THR A 707 26.10 7.16 51.63
N VAL A 708 26.85 6.82 50.57
CA VAL A 708 26.79 5.52 49.91
C VAL A 708 28.15 4.86 49.99
N THR A 709 28.17 3.60 50.42
CA THR A 709 29.35 2.71 50.41
C THR A 709 28.97 1.41 49.67
N ALA A 710 29.93 0.57 49.30
CA ALA A 710 29.67 -0.66 48.56
C ALA A 710 30.58 -1.79 49.04
N ASP A 711 30.21 -3.03 48.73
CA ASP A 711 31.07 -4.20 48.91
C ASP A 711 32.40 -4.05 48.15
N ARG A 712 32.34 -3.45 46.95
CA ARG A 712 33.48 -3.30 46.04
C ARG A 712 33.43 -1.91 45.38
N SER A 713 34.58 -1.30 45.18
CA SER A 713 34.72 -0.05 44.42
C SER A 713 36.03 0.00 43.64
N GLY A 714 36.05 0.77 42.55
CA GLY A 714 37.23 0.96 41.70
C GLY A 714 36.95 1.95 40.57
N THR A 715 37.85 2.03 39.58
CA THR A 715 37.70 2.92 38.43
C THR A 715 36.66 2.40 37.44
N CYS A 716 35.84 3.30 36.90
CA CYS A 716 34.91 2.99 35.80
C CYS A 716 35.63 2.69 34.46
N PRO A 717 34.95 2.09 33.47
CA PRO A 717 35.51 1.84 32.15
C PRO A 717 35.56 3.09 31.24
N GLY A 718 36.37 2.99 30.18
CA GLY A 718 36.33 3.90 29.03
C GLY A 718 36.54 5.38 29.37
N ASP A 719 35.73 6.25 28.76
CA ASP A 719 35.78 7.71 28.97
C ASP A 719 35.47 8.12 30.42
N ASP A 720 34.88 7.22 31.21
CA ASP A 720 34.48 7.47 32.58
C ASP A 720 35.53 7.05 33.61
N ILE A 721 36.76 6.68 33.20
CA ILE A 721 37.83 6.18 34.08
C ILE A 721 38.18 7.07 35.29
N ALA A 722 37.91 8.38 35.20
CA ALA A 722 38.10 9.31 36.30
C ALA A 722 37.03 9.19 37.42
N ASN A 723 35.98 8.41 37.20
CA ASN A 723 34.87 8.20 38.13
C ASN A 723 35.03 6.87 38.90
N ILE A 724 34.31 6.79 40.02
CA ILE A 724 34.24 5.58 40.85
C ILE A 724 33.03 4.75 40.44
N CYS A 725 33.29 3.48 40.15
CA CYS A 725 32.30 2.45 39.93
C CYS A 725 32.26 1.49 41.12
N TYR A 726 31.10 0.88 41.34
CA TYR A 726 30.76 0.06 42.48
C TYR A 726 30.24 -1.30 42.03
N GLY A 727 30.36 -2.30 42.90
CA GLY A 727 29.80 -3.63 42.67
C GLY A 727 29.41 -4.33 43.96
N GLY A 728 28.48 -5.28 43.84
CA GLY A 728 27.90 -5.98 44.99
C GLY A 728 26.79 -5.15 45.63
N ASN A 729 26.52 -5.37 46.91
CA ASN A 729 25.52 -4.58 47.62
C ASN A 729 26.04 -3.16 47.85
N LEU A 730 25.16 -2.19 47.67
CA LEU A 730 25.37 -0.82 48.13
C LEU A 730 24.75 -0.66 49.51
N TYR A 731 25.41 0.15 50.33
CA TYR A 731 24.94 0.51 51.63
C TYR A 731 24.72 2.01 51.75
N ILE A 732 23.47 2.39 52.00
CA ILE A 732 23.01 3.77 52.00
C ILE A 732 22.66 4.16 53.44
N GLN A 733 23.18 5.31 53.88
CA GLN A 733 22.88 5.87 55.20
C GLN A 733 22.57 7.36 55.07
N VAL A 734 21.50 7.81 55.72
CA VAL A 734 21.13 9.23 55.76
C VAL A 734 22.01 9.94 56.80
N LYS A 735 22.59 11.10 56.45
CA LYS A 735 23.47 11.85 57.36
C LYS A 735 22.73 12.55 58.49
N ASN A 736 21.45 12.90 58.27
CA ASN A 736 20.54 13.46 59.28
C ASN A 736 19.28 12.61 59.36
N ASN A 737 19.22 11.71 60.35
CA ASN A 737 18.11 10.79 60.58
C ASN A 737 16.80 11.47 61.00
N PHE A 738 16.80 12.76 61.36
CA PHE A 738 15.61 13.57 61.61
C PHE A 738 15.17 14.43 60.42
N ASN A 739 15.79 14.26 59.24
CA ASN A 739 15.31 14.93 58.03
C ASN A 739 14.06 14.20 57.49
N PRO A 740 12.89 14.85 57.39
CA PRO A 740 11.67 14.19 56.91
C PRO A 740 11.62 14.05 55.37
N PHE A 741 12.53 14.66 54.62
CA PHE A 741 12.47 14.67 53.15
C PHE A 741 12.87 13.33 52.52
N ASN A 742 12.30 13.06 51.35
CA ASN A 742 12.73 11.97 50.46
C ASN A 742 14.08 12.31 49.82
N TYR A 743 14.85 11.29 49.47
CA TYR A 743 16.08 11.44 48.69
C TYR A 743 15.95 10.73 47.36
N GLN A 744 16.67 11.24 46.37
CA GLN A 744 16.84 10.55 45.10
C GLN A 744 18.28 10.70 44.64
N PHE A 745 18.80 9.66 44.01
CA PHE A 745 20.05 9.72 43.27
C PHE A 745 19.88 8.89 42.00
N SER A 746 20.75 9.15 41.03
CA SER A 746 20.72 8.46 39.75
C SER A 746 21.86 7.46 39.68
N TYR A 747 21.77 6.52 38.75
CA TYR A 747 22.87 5.63 38.42
C TYR A 747 22.80 5.17 36.97
N VAL A 748 23.95 4.72 36.48
CA VAL A 748 24.08 3.98 35.22
C VAL A 748 24.79 2.66 35.50
N ILE A 749 24.57 1.68 34.63
CA ILE A 749 25.30 0.42 34.65
C ILE A 749 26.11 0.24 33.36
N TYR A 750 27.26 -0.43 33.47
CA TYR A 750 28.11 -0.77 32.34
C TYR A 750 28.06 -2.27 32.06
N ASP A 751 27.94 -2.62 30.78
CA ASP A 751 28.08 -4.00 30.33
C ASP A 751 29.55 -4.45 30.35
N ALA A 752 29.80 -5.71 29.99
CA ALA A 752 31.14 -6.27 29.95
C ALA A 752 32.11 -5.57 28.97
N GLU A 753 31.61 -4.82 27.99
CA GLU A 753 32.41 -4.07 27.02
C GLU A 753 32.55 -2.59 27.39
N GLY A 754 31.95 -2.16 28.50
CA GLY A 754 32.02 -0.80 29.01
C GLY A 754 31.04 0.18 28.35
N LEU A 755 30.01 -0.29 27.64
CA LEU A 755 28.93 0.57 27.16
C LEU A 755 27.94 0.84 28.30
N LYS A 756 27.55 2.10 28.43
CA LYS A 756 26.68 2.59 29.51
C LYS A 756 25.20 2.48 29.17
N SER A 757 24.38 2.12 30.16
CA SER A 757 22.93 2.20 30.11
C SER A 757 22.42 3.65 30.00
N ASN A 758 21.11 3.78 29.76
CA ASN A 758 20.39 5.00 30.14
C ASN A 758 20.40 5.18 31.67
N GLU A 759 20.25 6.42 32.13
CA GLU A 759 20.24 6.73 33.56
C GLU A 759 18.93 6.25 34.21
N ALA A 760 19.07 5.52 35.33
CA ALA A 760 17.98 5.11 36.20
C ALA A 760 18.03 5.90 37.52
N THR A 761 16.91 5.95 38.23
CA THR A 761 16.75 6.68 39.49
C THR A 761 16.44 5.73 40.64
N VAL A 762 17.13 5.92 41.76
CA VAL A 762 16.80 5.32 43.05
C VAL A 762 16.07 6.36 43.90
N LYS A 763 14.85 6.04 44.34
CA LYS A 763 14.07 6.85 45.28
C LYS A 763 14.12 6.25 46.68
N LEU A 764 14.45 7.08 47.66
CA LEU A 764 14.44 6.75 49.07
C LEU A 764 13.27 7.48 49.73
N ILE A 765 12.19 6.75 50.01
CA ILE A 765 10.95 7.30 50.57
C ILE A 765 11.03 7.25 52.09
N ASN A 766 10.89 8.41 52.73
CA ASN A 766 10.95 8.54 54.18
C ASN A 766 9.62 8.12 54.84
N THR A 767 9.65 7.50 56.02
CA THR A 767 8.41 7.16 56.72
C THR A 767 7.73 8.35 57.40
N ALA A 768 8.43 9.47 57.60
CA ALA A 768 7.83 10.70 58.13
C ALA A 768 7.28 11.64 57.05
N THR A 769 7.48 11.36 55.76
CA THR A 769 6.87 12.18 54.70
C THR A 769 5.36 11.99 54.70
N THR A 770 4.62 13.07 54.98
CA THR A 770 3.15 13.07 54.80
C THR A 770 2.82 13.21 53.31
N THR A 771 1.59 12.82 52.92
CA THR A 771 1.10 12.75 51.53
C THR A 771 1.22 14.04 50.69
N ASN A 772 1.71 15.15 51.25
CA ASN A 772 1.94 16.42 50.54
C ASN A 772 3.31 16.51 49.83
N ASP A 773 4.34 15.77 50.27
CA ASP A 773 5.71 15.88 49.73
C ASP A 773 6.01 14.89 48.57
N SER A 774 5.05 14.06 48.18
CA SER A 774 5.11 13.19 46.99
C SER A 774 4.77 13.92 45.69
N ARG A 775 4.49 15.23 45.74
CA ARG A 775 4.26 16.08 44.55
C ARG A 775 5.57 16.66 44.00
N GLY A 776 6.52 15.80 43.69
CA GLY A 776 7.57 16.09 42.70
C GLY A 776 7.00 15.81 41.30
N GLY A 777 6.86 16.85 40.47
CA GLY A 777 6.32 16.73 39.12
C GLY A 777 7.11 15.74 38.25
N GLY A 778 6.45 14.68 37.83
CA GLY A 778 7.00 13.66 36.95
C GLY A 778 6.00 12.51 36.85
N GLY A 779 5.11 12.57 35.86
CA GLY A 779 4.03 11.61 35.69
C GLY A 779 4.56 10.19 35.48
N SER A 780 4.38 9.34 36.50
CA SER A 780 4.36 7.90 36.30
C SER A 780 3.12 7.55 35.49
N PHE A 781 3.32 7.24 34.21
CA PHE A 781 2.30 6.65 33.36
C PHE A 781 2.20 5.16 33.69
N GLY A 782 1.30 4.82 34.61
CA GLY A 782 0.80 3.45 34.70
C GLY A 782 0.02 3.10 33.43
N ILE A 783 0.21 1.89 32.91
CA ILE A 783 -0.52 1.37 31.74
C ILE A 783 -2.06 1.47 31.90
N LEU A 784 -2.56 1.44 33.14
CA LEU A 784 -3.97 1.63 33.47
C LEU A 784 -4.44 3.10 33.47
N SER A 785 -3.55 4.08 33.66
CA SER A 785 -3.89 5.51 33.56
C SER A 785 -3.84 6.03 32.12
N LEU A 786 -3.08 5.39 31.22
CA LEU A 786 -3.11 5.64 29.78
C LEU A 786 -4.44 5.22 29.13
N ILE A 787 -5.02 4.09 29.57
CA ILE A 787 -6.34 3.64 29.12
C ILE A 787 -7.45 4.58 29.65
N GLY A 788 -7.32 5.07 30.89
CA GLY A 788 -8.23 6.07 31.47
C GLY A 788 -8.10 7.49 30.87
N LEU A 789 -6.91 7.93 30.47
CA LEU A 789 -6.66 9.25 29.88
C LEU A 789 -6.97 9.31 28.38
N MET A 790 -6.81 8.22 27.64
CA MET A 790 -7.32 8.14 26.26
C MET A 790 -8.85 8.14 26.22
N GLY A 791 -9.51 7.53 27.22
CA GLY A 791 -10.96 7.66 27.44
C GLY A 791 -11.41 9.10 27.77
N LEU A 792 -10.62 9.86 28.53
CA LEU A 792 -10.98 11.23 28.97
C LEU A 792 -10.60 12.35 27.98
N VAL A 793 -9.57 12.16 27.15
CA VAL A 793 -9.24 13.09 26.05
C VAL A 793 -10.25 12.96 24.89
N GLY A 794 -10.78 11.74 24.65
CA GLY A 794 -11.97 11.55 23.83
C GLY A 794 -13.20 12.24 24.43
N TYR A 795 -13.46 12.06 25.73
CA TYR A 795 -14.62 12.65 26.41
C TYR A 795 -14.61 14.20 26.47
N ARG A 796 -13.44 14.87 26.55
CA ARG A 796 -13.36 16.35 26.58
C ARG A 796 -13.33 17.05 25.21
N ARG A 797 -13.10 16.32 24.10
CA ARG A 797 -13.27 16.86 22.74
C ARG A 797 -14.67 16.65 22.15
N PHE A 798 -15.56 15.95 22.86
CA PHE A 798 -16.99 15.78 22.51
C PHE A 798 -17.92 16.84 23.12
N LYS A 799 -17.38 17.87 23.79
CA LYS A 799 -18.17 18.99 24.32
C LYS A 799 -17.68 20.38 23.89
N ARG A 800 -16.99 20.48 22.75
CA ARG A 800 -16.81 21.75 22.02
C ARG A 800 -16.97 21.55 20.54
#